data_AF-W6XNA0-F1
#
_entry.id   AF-W6XNA0-F1
#
_cell.length_a   1.000
_cell.length_b   1.000
_cell.length_c   1.000
_cell.angle_alpha   90.00
_cell.angle_beta   90.00
_cell.angle_gamma   90.00
#
_symmetry.space_group_name_H-M   'P 1'
#
loop_
_entity.id
_entity.type
_entity.pdbx_description
1 polymer ?
#
loop_
_entity_poly.entity_id
_entity_poly.type
_entity_poly.pdbx_seq_one_letter_code
_entity_poly.pdbx_strand_id
1 'polypeptide(L)'
;MRGENCSQKPVSQLDDPGSPQRSIPKPSSKYSAKPTNTTELQSPRSGSPVRIQPRSTSKPRNAPHQLDPTSPPQFDERYPDLLLQPESRPISLKKLASEVKSIYANLVMVENECRYIDHAQAAAVQDPNTKLPPDHWQALIALHRTLLHEHHDFFLASQHPSASPGLRRIAVKYFMPARMWKYGIHSFLELLRRSLPDSMDYMLAFIYLAYQILALLCETVPAFEDTWMECLGDLGRYRMAIENEDVRDRDTWAGVARSWYTKAADKNPIVGRLYHHLAILARPNALQQIYYYSRSFTSAEPFEAARESIRTLLDPVVDHNAASLPHALPIDISFMKPHALQFLGRSVKDDKASEEFLKAKTEFVDSLDSYISRVKAEWKDQGVWVAVTNIAGWFGYVMGSNILHQAFLIDLENKEQNTSSTTVKDDIRATEISSQKKIPKPSIAFGRVIASMSCFMEQPVLQNAKALTHEVFIVALQRLGDENVLSHVNVMLAFTASIAFNEYTSDLVSDMPWTAIATFLNALVKTEIQARSQSHTQLGNIDTIITSSVFPDDGERVSELPLPEDYLTRGLIWTHGYFPKKWFDREHDEEKRYIEAARTARNRTNRVLRLGYALAEYNYWISYDNDTHKFRVLGPDDHRE
;
A
#
# COMPACT_ATOMS: atom_id res chain seq x y z
N MET A 1 -51.65 -15.93 -48.42
CA MET A 1 -51.93 -17.22 -49.08
C MET A 1 -51.47 -18.32 -48.14
N ARG A 2 -52.43 -19.21 -47.77
CA ARG A 2 -52.38 -20.56 -47.15
C ARG A 2 -51.09 -20.93 -46.39
N GLY A 3 -51.11 -21.23 -45.07
CA GLY A 3 -51.92 -22.28 -44.41
C GLY A 3 -51.16 -23.61 -44.54
N GLU A 4 -50.88 -24.45 -43.54
CA GLU A 4 -51.60 -24.90 -42.34
C GLU A 4 -50.55 -25.55 -41.38
N ASN A 5 -50.57 -25.34 -40.05
CA ASN A 5 -51.34 -26.08 -39.01
C ASN A 5 -51.03 -27.59 -38.97
N CYS A 6 -50.81 -28.26 -37.83
CA CYS A 6 -51.60 -28.30 -36.59
C CYS A 6 -50.73 -28.91 -35.45
N SER A 7 -50.73 -28.37 -34.21
CA SER A 7 -51.61 -28.74 -33.06
C SER A 7 -51.34 -30.16 -32.50
N GLN A 8 -51.22 -30.43 -31.19
CA GLN A 8 -52.12 -30.05 -30.08
C GLN A 8 -51.51 -30.47 -28.71
N LYS A 9 -51.75 -29.66 -27.65
CA LYS A 9 -51.69 -29.99 -26.19
C LYS A 9 -52.83 -30.99 -25.80
N PRO A 10 -53.09 -31.51 -24.55
CA PRO A 10 -52.90 -30.87 -23.20
C PRO A 10 -52.81 -31.79 -21.92
N VAL A 11 -52.88 -31.14 -20.71
CA VAL A 11 -53.35 -31.61 -19.35
C VAL A 11 -52.36 -32.48 -18.52
N SER A 12 -52.13 -32.43 -17.18
CA SER A 12 -52.74 -31.85 -15.95
C SER A 12 -51.72 -31.87 -14.77
N GLN A 13 -52.03 -31.10 -13.72
CA GLN A 13 -51.43 -31.05 -12.38
C GLN A 13 -51.49 -32.38 -11.58
N LEU A 14 -50.57 -32.57 -10.61
CA LEU A 14 -50.84 -32.92 -9.20
C LEU A 14 -49.55 -33.06 -8.35
N ASP A 15 -49.62 -32.51 -7.13
CA ASP A 15 -49.00 -32.85 -5.84
C ASP A 15 -47.51 -32.58 -5.49
N ASP A 16 -47.37 -31.72 -4.46
CA ASP A 16 -46.26 -31.52 -3.50
C ASP A 16 -46.27 -32.65 -2.45
N PRO A 17 -45.14 -33.07 -1.84
CA PRO A 17 -44.74 -32.43 -0.58
C PRO A 17 -43.22 -32.41 -0.28
N GLY A 18 -42.77 -31.37 0.42
CA GLY A 18 -41.85 -31.55 1.57
C GLY A 18 -40.47 -30.89 1.47
N SER A 19 -40.33 -29.75 2.15
CA SER A 19 -39.03 -29.21 2.59
C SER A 19 -38.41 -30.12 3.67
N PRO A 20 -37.07 -30.08 3.83
CA PRO A 20 -36.60 -29.36 5.01
C PRO A 20 -35.44 -28.40 4.72
N GLN A 21 -35.57 -27.21 5.31
CA GLN A 21 -34.51 -26.23 5.52
C GLN A 21 -33.30 -26.89 6.19
N ARG A 22 -32.10 -26.68 5.63
CA ARG A 22 -30.86 -26.76 6.37
C ARG A 22 -30.13 -25.42 6.25
N SER A 23 -30.31 -24.62 7.29
CA SER A 23 -29.53 -23.42 7.58
C SER A 23 -28.05 -23.77 7.68
N ILE A 24 -27.23 -23.16 6.80
CA ILE A 24 -25.78 -23.15 6.96
C ILE A 24 -25.43 -21.86 7.73
N PRO A 25 -24.86 -21.94 8.94
CA PRO A 25 -24.48 -20.77 9.71
C PRO A 25 -23.21 -20.13 9.13
N LYS A 26 -23.25 -18.79 9.05
CA LYS A 26 -22.12 -17.90 8.74
C LYS A 26 -20.97 -18.12 9.74
N PRO A 27 -19.69 -18.14 9.32
CA PRO A 27 -18.60 -18.15 10.28
C PRO A 27 -18.44 -16.76 10.90
N SER A 28 -18.74 -16.67 12.19
CA SER A 28 -18.51 -15.49 13.04
C SER A 28 -17.03 -15.37 13.41
N SER A 29 -16.47 -14.18 13.24
CA SER A 29 -15.16 -13.78 13.74
C SER A 29 -15.18 -13.63 15.28
N LYS A 30 -14.48 -14.50 16.01
CA LYS A 30 -14.00 -14.23 17.37
C LYS A 30 -12.76 -15.08 17.63
N TYR A 31 -11.59 -14.47 17.71
CA TYR A 31 -10.44 -15.03 18.40
C TYR A 31 -10.02 -14.08 19.52
N SER A 32 -10.35 -14.47 20.74
CA SER A 32 -9.74 -14.01 21.97
C SER A 32 -9.56 -15.25 22.84
N ALA A 33 -8.31 -15.65 23.09
CA ALA A 33 -7.98 -16.56 24.18
C ALA A 33 -6.50 -16.42 24.56
N LYS A 34 -6.30 -16.21 25.86
CA LYS A 34 -5.02 -16.21 26.59
C LYS A 34 -4.40 -17.62 26.65
N PRO A 35 -3.09 -17.75 26.97
CA PRO A 35 -2.34 -18.99 26.81
C PRO A 35 -2.43 -19.91 28.04
N THR A 36 -2.44 -21.23 27.81
CA THR A 36 -2.16 -22.23 28.84
C THR A 36 -1.34 -23.39 28.26
N ASN A 37 -0.14 -23.54 28.84
CA ASN A 37 0.67 -24.75 29.14
C ASN A 37 0.87 -25.88 28.10
N THR A 38 2.12 -25.92 27.61
CA THR A 38 3.07 -27.04 27.58
C THR A 38 2.55 -28.49 27.58
N THR A 39 2.92 -29.23 26.53
CA THR A 39 3.26 -30.66 26.66
C THR A 39 4.35 -31.03 25.65
N GLU A 40 5.42 -31.63 26.15
CA GLU A 40 6.61 -32.13 25.45
C GLU A 40 6.27 -33.31 24.52
N LEU A 41 6.98 -33.42 23.38
CA LEU A 41 7.06 -34.67 22.63
C LEU A 41 8.51 -34.99 22.24
N GLN A 42 8.90 -36.22 22.57
CA GLN A 42 10.24 -36.80 22.60
C GLN A 42 10.76 -37.20 21.21
N SER A 43 12.08 -37.12 21.03
CA SER A 43 12.81 -37.65 19.86
C SER A 43 13.29 -39.09 20.11
N PRO A 44 13.31 -40.01 19.11
CA PRO A 44 13.85 -41.35 19.30
C PRO A 44 15.38 -41.43 19.06
N ARG A 45 16.05 -42.21 19.91
CA ARG A 45 17.45 -42.65 19.78
C ARG A 45 17.56 -43.95 18.99
N SER A 46 18.66 -44.09 18.22
CA SER A 46 19.29 -45.38 17.89
C SER A 46 20.82 -45.20 17.80
N GLY A 47 21.58 -46.06 18.51
CA GLY A 47 23.06 -46.18 18.46
C GLY A 47 23.51 -47.21 17.40
N SER A 48 24.79 -47.59 17.17
CA SER A 48 26.12 -47.29 17.71
C SER A 48 27.17 -47.62 16.58
N PRO A 49 28.47 -47.93 16.82
CA PRO A 49 29.59 -47.05 16.45
C PRO A 49 30.58 -47.63 15.40
N VAL A 50 31.29 -46.78 14.65
CA VAL A 50 32.52 -47.18 13.93
C VAL A 50 33.65 -46.21 14.24
N ARG A 51 34.75 -46.78 14.72
CA ARG A 51 36.01 -46.14 15.14
C ARG A 51 36.95 -46.02 13.94
N ILE A 52 37.31 -44.81 13.55
CA ILE A 52 38.46 -44.53 12.67
C ILE A 52 39.28 -43.38 13.29
N GLN A 53 40.59 -43.60 13.43
CA GLN A 53 41.56 -42.65 13.99
C GLN A 53 41.78 -41.44 13.07
N PRO A 54 42.01 -40.22 13.59
CA PRO A 54 42.42 -39.08 12.78
C PRO A 54 43.96 -39.00 12.65
N ARG A 55 44.42 -38.86 11.39
CA ARG A 55 45.78 -38.45 11.02
C ARG A 55 45.81 -36.92 10.89
N SER A 56 46.90 -36.32 11.35
CA SER A 56 47.10 -34.88 11.58
C SER A 56 47.01 -33.98 10.33
N THR A 57 46.30 -32.85 10.45
CA THR A 57 46.63 -31.58 9.77
C THR A 57 46.14 -30.36 10.59
N SER A 58 47.06 -29.39 10.74
CA SER A 58 46.92 -27.95 11.04
C SER A 58 45.82 -27.41 11.97
N LYS A 59 46.25 -26.82 13.09
CA LYS A 59 45.48 -26.06 14.09
C LYS A 59 44.66 -24.89 13.50
N PRO A 60 43.41 -24.65 13.96
CA PRO A 60 42.76 -23.35 13.86
C PRO A 60 43.33 -22.43 14.96
N ARG A 61 43.87 -21.28 14.55
CA ARG A 61 44.29 -20.21 15.45
C ARG A 61 43.10 -19.28 15.62
N ASN A 62 42.35 -19.47 16.71
CA ASN A 62 41.60 -18.46 17.47
C ASN A 62 40.84 -19.18 18.60
N ALA A 63 41.47 -19.24 19.77
CA ALA A 63 40.79 -19.65 21.01
C ALA A 63 39.92 -18.49 21.52
N PRO A 64 38.73 -18.74 22.08
CA PRO A 64 38.07 -17.75 22.90
C PRO A 64 38.95 -17.48 24.13
N HIS A 65 39.18 -16.21 24.44
CA HIS A 65 39.92 -15.80 25.63
C HIS A 65 39.33 -16.49 26.87
N GLN A 66 40.16 -17.26 27.58
CA GLN A 66 39.87 -17.71 28.94
C GLN A 66 39.57 -16.48 29.80
N LEU A 67 38.41 -16.49 30.45
CA LEU A 67 38.09 -15.59 31.56
C LEU A 67 38.96 -16.00 32.76
N ASP A 68 39.60 -15.04 33.41
CA ASP A 68 40.25 -15.23 34.72
C ASP A 68 39.20 -15.70 35.76
N PRO A 69 39.42 -16.77 36.53
CA PRO A 69 38.42 -17.28 37.49
C PRO A 69 38.42 -16.59 38.87
N THR A 70 38.99 -15.40 39.04
CA THR A 70 39.24 -14.83 40.38
C THR A 70 38.57 -13.47 40.64
N SER A 71 37.28 -13.36 40.36
CA SER A 71 36.45 -12.25 40.87
C SER A 71 35.29 -12.82 41.69
N PRO A 72 35.09 -12.42 42.96
CA PRO A 72 33.93 -12.87 43.73
C PRO A 72 32.62 -12.35 43.10
N PRO A 73 31.51 -13.11 43.18
CA PRO A 73 30.21 -12.64 42.70
C PRO A 73 29.82 -11.38 43.45
N GLN A 74 29.60 -10.28 42.72
CA GLN A 74 29.10 -9.04 43.28
C GLN A 74 27.57 -9.13 43.37
N PHE A 75 27.03 -8.86 44.56
CA PHE A 75 25.60 -8.79 44.84
C PHE A 75 25.21 -7.34 45.12
N ASP A 76 24.04 -6.91 44.65
CA ASP A 76 23.44 -5.64 45.10
C ASP A 76 22.77 -5.90 46.47
N GLU A 77 23.12 -5.13 47.50
CA GLU A 77 22.53 -5.23 48.84
C GLU A 77 21.00 -5.09 48.84
N ARG A 78 20.40 -4.43 47.83
CA ARG A 78 18.94 -4.31 47.69
C ARG A 78 18.26 -5.54 47.10
N TYR A 79 19.00 -6.42 46.41
CA TYR A 79 18.46 -7.60 45.73
C TYR A 79 19.44 -8.78 45.82
N PRO A 80 19.55 -9.44 46.99
CA PRO A 80 20.57 -10.46 47.26
C PRO A 80 20.43 -11.73 46.41
N ASP A 81 19.26 -11.97 45.80
CA ASP A 81 19.00 -13.13 44.92
C ASP A 81 19.34 -12.88 43.44
N LEU A 82 19.82 -11.67 43.07
CA LEU A 82 20.18 -11.31 41.70
C LEU A 82 21.69 -11.13 41.56
N LEU A 83 22.30 -11.92 40.68
CA LEU A 83 23.69 -11.76 40.28
C LEU A 83 23.82 -10.53 39.36
N LEU A 84 24.73 -9.61 39.71
CA LEU A 84 25.05 -8.47 38.85
C LEU A 84 25.66 -8.97 37.52
N GLN A 85 25.24 -8.38 36.41
CA GLN A 85 25.85 -8.67 35.11
C GLN A 85 27.37 -8.44 35.21
N PRO A 86 28.22 -9.39 34.74
CA PRO A 86 29.66 -9.17 34.70
C PRO A 86 29.96 -7.90 33.92
N GLU A 87 30.90 -7.07 34.39
CA GLU A 87 31.30 -5.85 33.68
C GLU A 87 31.76 -6.19 32.25
N SER A 88 30.90 -5.96 31.27
CA SER A 88 31.25 -6.08 29.87
C SER A 88 32.14 -4.89 29.52
N ARG A 89 33.43 -5.13 29.29
CA ARG A 89 34.34 -4.06 28.83
C ARG A 89 33.78 -3.46 27.54
N PRO A 90 33.56 -2.15 27.45
CA PRO A 90 33.03 -1.53 26.24
C PRO A 90 33.99 -1.79 25.07
N ILE A 91 33.44 -2.24 23.93
CA ILE A 91 34.22 -2.50 22.71
C ILE A 91 34.85 -1.17 22.26
N SER A 92 36.18 -1.15 22.09
CA SER A 92 36.86 0.05 21.61
C SER A 92 36.52 0.30 20.14
N LEU A 93 36.35 1.58 19.78
CA LEU A 93 36.01 1.97 18.40
C LEU A 93 37.03 1.43 17.37
N LYS A 94 38.31 1.39 17.73
CA LYS A 94 39.38 0.85 16.89
C LYS A 94 39.21 -0.65 16.65
N LYS A 95 38.83 -1.42 17.68
CA LYS A 95 38.57 -2.86 17.56
C LYS A 95 37.34 -3.13 16.72
N LEU A 96 36.27 -2.37 16.92
CA LEU A 96 35.05 -2.48 16.11
C LEU A 96 35.31 -2.15 14.64
N ALA A 97 36.08 -1.10 14.36
CA ALA A 97 36.44 -0.73 12.99
C ALA A 97 37.32 -1.79 12.30
N SER A 98 38.25 -2.41 13.01
CA SER A 98 39.03 -3.53 12.46
C SER A 98 38.18 -4.76 12.20
N GLU A 99 37.21 -5.04 13.08
CA GLU A 99 36.27 -6.16 12.94
C GLU A 99 35.40 -5.99 11.69
N VAL A 100 34.73 -4.83 11.55
CA VAL A 100 33.92 -4.53 10.35
C VAL A 100 34.73 -4.64 9.07
N LYS A 101 36.00 -4.20 9.08
CA LYS A 101 36.89 -4.33 7.91
C LYS A 101 37.21 -5.79 7.59
N SER A 102 37.42 -6.63 8.61
CA SER A 102 37.67 -8.07 8.45
C SER A 102 36.44 -8.79 7.89
N ILE A 103 35.27 -8.55 8.49
CA ILE A 103 33.99 -9.11 8.01
C ILE A 103 33.74 -8.68 6.57
N TYR A 104 33.90 -7.40 6.25
CA TYR A 104 33.71 -6.91 4.89
C TYR A 104 34.64 -7.60 3.86
N ALA A 105 35.89 -7.87 4.22
CA ALA A 105 36.81 -8.58 3.34
C ALA A 105 36.36 -10.02 3.07
N ASN A 106 35.92 -10.74 4.10
CA ASN A 106 35.37 -12.10 3.97
C ASN A 106 34.08 -12.11 3.16
N LEU A 107 33.15 -11.20 3.46
CA LEU A 107 31.89 -11.02 2.74
C LEU A 107 32.14 -10.84 1.24
N VAL A 108 33.04 -9.94 0.85
CA VAL A 108 33.34 -9.68 -0.57
C VAL A 108 33.93 -10.92 -1.26
N MET A 109 34.77 -11.68 -0.57
CA MET A 109 35.31 -12.94 -1.10
C MET A 109 34.19 -13.96 -1.35
N VAL A 110 33.32 -14.18 -0.36
CA VAL A 110 32.20 -15.13 -0.48
C VAL A 110 31.19 -14.65 -1.52
N GLU A 111 30.90 -13.34 -1.60
CA GLU A 111 29.98 -12.77 -2.60
C GLU A 111 30.50 -13.02 -4.02
N ASN A 112 31.80 -12.80 -4.27
CA ASN A 112 32.39 -13.05 -5.57
C ASN A 112 32.32 -14.53 -5.95
N GLU A 113 32.52 -15.43 -4.99
CA GLU A 113 32.40 -16.87 -5.19
C GLU A 113 30.95 -17.26 -5.54
N CYS A 114 29.96 -16.77 -4.78
CA CYS A 114 28.54 -17.01 -5.08
C CYS A 114 28.19 -16.54 -6.49
N ARG A 115 28.61 -15.31 -6.85
CA ARG A 115 28.34 -14.74 -8.17
C ARG A 115 28.97 -15.54 -9.30
N TYR A 116 30.19 -16.01 -9.12
CA TYR A 116 30.89 -16.82 -10.12
C TYR A 116 30.19 -18.15 -10.34
N ILE A 117 29.87 -18.85 -9.26
CA ILE A 117 29.20 -20.16 -9.31
C ILE A 117 27.78 -20.02 -9.85
N ASP A 118 26.97 -19.07 -9.35
CA ASP A 118 25.60 -18.82 -9.84
C ASP A 118 25.59 -18.57 -11.35
N HIS A 119 26.53 -17.76 -11.85
CA HIS A 119 26.62 -17.47 -13.28
C HIS A 119 27.03 -18.72 -14.09
N ALA A 120 27.98 -19.50 -13.60
CA ALA A 120 28.39 -20.75 -14.23
C ALA A 120 27.22 -21.77 -14.29
N GLN A 121 26.47 -21.90 -13.21
CA GLN A 121 25.30 -22.79 -13.15
C GLN A 121 24.15 -22.29 -14.00
N ALA A 122 23.85 -20.98 -13.98
CA ALA A 122 22.80 -20.41 -14.82
C ALA A 122 23.10 -20.57 -16.33
N ALA A 123 24.38 -20.62 -16.72
CA ALA A 123 24.79 -20.95 -18.09
C ALA A 123 24.64 -22.45 -18.40
N ALA A 124 24.96 -23.33 -17.45
CA ALA A 124 24.85 -24.78 -17.63
C ALA A 124 23.39 -25.29 -17.69
N VAL A 125 22.49 -24.66 -16.92
CA VAL A 125 21.06 -25.00 -16.84
C VAL A 125 20.27 -24.63 -18.12
N GLN A 126 20.91 -24.01 -19.13
CA GLN A 126 20.26 -23.77 -20.43
C GLN A 126 20.04 -25.07 -21.24
N ASP A 127 20.71 -26.17 -20.89
CA ASP A 127 20.46 -27.50 -21.47
C ASP A 127 19.37 -28.24 -20.66
N PRO A 128 18.19 -28.54 -21.23
CA PRO A 128 17.06 -29.18 -20.54
C PRO A 128 17.37 -30.55 -19.92
N ASN A 129 18.47 -31.20 -20.32
CA ASN A 129 18.86 -32.52 -19.83
C ASN A 129 19.87 -32.49 -18.68
N THR A 130 20.40 -31.32 -18.31
CA THR A 130 21.41 -31.20 -17.25
C THR A 130 20.76 -31.13 -15.87
N LYS A 131 20.62 -32.29 -15.22
CA LYS A 131 20.18 -32.37 -13.81
C LYS A 131 21.35 -32.19 -12.86
N LEU A 132 21.27 -31.20 -11.98
CA LEU A 132 22.26 -31.00 -10.93
C LEU A 132 22.09 -32.06 -9.82
N PRO A 133 23.17 -32.69 -9.35
CA PRO A 133 23.11 -33.64 -8.24
C PRO A 133 22.57 -33.00 -6.94
N PRO A 134 21.85 -33.75 -6.10
CA PRO A 134 21.36 -33.28 -4.79
C PRO A 134 22.44 -32.61 -3.92
N ASP A 135 23.62 -33.23 -3.84
CA ASP A 135 24.75 -32.72 -3.06
C ASP A 135 25.21 -31.35 -3.55
N HIS A 136 25.05 -31.07 -4.84
CA HIS A 136 25.40 -29.78 -5.43
C HIS A 136 24.46 -28.67 -4.94
N TRP A 137 23.15 -28.91 -4.91
CA TRP A 137 22.19 -27.95 -4.38
C TRP A 137 22.41 -27.65 -2.89
N GLN A 138 22.74 -28.67 -2.09
CA GLN A 138 23.08 -28.49 -0.69
C GLN A 138 24.34 -27.63 -0.50
N ALA A 139 25.36 -27.85 -1.33
CA ALA A 139 26.58 -27.03 -1.31
C ALA A 139 26.29 -25.57 -1.67
N LEU A 140 25.45 -25.31 -2.69
CA LEU A 140 25.03 -23.96 -3.05
C LEU A 140 24.24 -23.27 -1.93
N ILE A 141 23.28 -23.98 -1.31
CA ILE A 141 22.57 -23.45 -0.13
C ILE A 141 23.53 -23.12 1.01
N ALA A 142 24.51 -23.99 1.29
CA ALA A 142 25.49 -23.74 2.34
C ALA A 142 26.38 -22.51 2.04
N LEU A 143 26.75 -22.32 0.76
CA LEU A 143 27.50 -21.15 0.31
C LEU A 143 26.67 -19.87 0.49
N HIS A 144 25.43 -19.84 0.01
CA HIS A 144 24.54 -18.68 0.18
C HIS A 144 24.19 -18.43 1.65
N ARG A 145 24.02 -19.47 2.46
CA ARG A 145 23.87 -19.34 3.92
C ARG A 145 25.04 -18.60 4.53
N THR A 146 26.27 -18.96 4.14
CA THR A 146 27.48 -18.29 4.61
C THR A 146 27.48 -16.82 4.21
N LEU A 147 27.15 -16.50 2.95
CA LEU A 147 27.06 -15.12 2.48
C LEU A 147 26.03 -14.29 3.28
N LEU A 148 24.85 -14.86 3.56
CA LEU A 148 23.82 -14.17 4.34
C LEU A 148 24.23 -13.93 5.79
N HIS A 149 24.95 -14.87 6.41
CA HIS A 149 25.51 -14.67 7.75
C HIS A 149 26.61 -13.61 7.77
N GLU A 150 27.51 -13.59 6.79
CA GLU A 150 28.53 -12.53 6.68
C GLU A 150 27.88 -11.14 6.50
N HIS A 151 26.81 -11.04 5.71
CA HIS A 151 26.00 -9.82 5.63
C HIS A 151 25.37 -9.45 6.97
N HIS A 152 24.75 -10.40 7.65
CA HIS A 152 24.13 -10.19 8.96
C HIS A 152 25.15 -9.66 9.99
N ASP A 153 26.31 -10.31 10.08
CA ASP A 153 27.38 -9.92 11.00
C ASP A 153 27.95 -8.54 10.63
N PHE A 154 28.08 -8.24 9.33
CA PHE A 154 28.46 -6.92 8.86
C PHE A 154 27.46 -5.83 9.32
N PHE A 155 26.15 -6.09 9.22
CA PHE A 155 25.13 -5.13 9.64
C PHE A 155 25.13 -4.94 11.15
N LEU A 156 25.21 -6.01 11.95
CA LEU A 156 25.31 -5.91 13.40
C LEU A 156 26.55 -5.14 13.84
N ALA A 157 27.71 -5.43 13.26
CA ALA A 157 28.95 -4.77 13.62
C ALA A 157 28.97 -3.29 13.17
N SER A 158 28.50 -2.99 11.95
CA SER A 158 28.49 -1.61 11.43
C SER A 158 27.44 -0.71 12.09
N GLN A 159 26.31 -1.27 12.54
CA GLN A 159 25.22 -0.55 13.20
C GLN A 159 25.25 -0.65 14.74
N HIS A 160 26.27 -1.29 15.30
CA HIS A 160 26.45 -1.45 16.75
C HIS A 160 26.32 -0.10 17.50
N PRO A 161 25.75 -0.04 18.72
CA PRO A 161 25.61 1.20 19.49
C PRO A 161 26.90 2.03 19.59
N SER A 162 28.05 1.38 19.79
CA SER A 162 29.37 2.02 19.87
C SER A 162 30.00 2.39 18.50
N ALA A 163 29.35 2.10 17.38
CA ALA A 163 29.85 2.44 16.05
C ALA A 163 29.80 3.94 15.80
N SER A 164 30.90 4.49 15.24
CA SER A 164 30.95 5.89 14.84
C SER A 164 29.98 6.17 13.69
N PRO A 165 29.52 7.43 13.51
CA PRO A 165 28.68 7.80 12.37
C PRO A 165 29.29 7.44 11.02
N GLY A 166 30.63 7.53 10.90
CA GLY A 166 31.36 7.12 9.71
C GLY A 166 31.22 5.63 9.42
N LEU A 167 31.29 4.79 10.46
CA LEU A 167 31.18 3.33 10.36
C LEU A 167 29.75 2.90 9.99
N ARG A 168 28.75 3.52 10.62
CA ARG A 168 27.32 3.28 10.31
C ARG A 168 26.97 3.59 8.85
N ARG A 169 27.56 4.67 8.30
CA ARG A 169 27.35 5.08 6.90
C ARG A 169 27.97 4.12 5.87
N ILE A 170 28.87 3.22 6.26
CA ILE A 170 29.52 2.30 5.30
C ILE A 170 28.50 1.36 4.66
N ALA A 171 27.50 0.90 5.41
CA ALA A 171 26.45 0.04 4.90
C ALA A 171 25.68 0.69 3.73
N VAL A 172 25.34 1.98 3.86
CA VAL A 172 24.72 2.78 2.78
C VAL A 172 25.72 3.01 1.65
N LYS A 173 26.94 3.47 1.98
CA LYS A 173 27.98 3.81 0.99
C LYS A 173 28.31 2.65 0.05
N TYR A 174 28.29 1.43 0.55
CA TYR A 174 28.58 0.23 -0.25
C TYR A 174 27.33 -0.50 -0.73
N PHE A 175 26.14 0.08 -0.55
CA PHE A 175 24.86 -0.49 -0.97
C PHE A 175 24.65 -1.91 -0.44
N MET A 176 25.04 -2.15 0.81
CA MET A 176 25.04 -3.48 1.43
C MET A 176 23.66 -4.15 1.40
N PRO A 177 22.54 -3.47 1.70
CA PRO A 177 21.21 -4.09 1.60
C PRO A 177 20.87 -4.56 0.18
N ALA A 178 21.13 -3.71 -0.82
CA ALA A 178 20.86 -4.04 -2.22
C ALA A 178 21.76 -5.18 -2.73
N ARG A 179 23.02 -5.25 -2.29
CA ARG A 179 23.95 -6.34 -2.62
C ARG A 179 23.51 -7.66 -2.00
N MET A 180 23.12 -7.65 -0.72
CA MET A 180 22.59 -8.83 -0.03
C MET A 180 21.37 -9.38 -0.77
N TRP A 181 20.41 -8.51 -1.14
CA TRP A 181 19.26 -8.92 -1.92
C TRP A 181 19.68 -9.49 -3.29
N LYS A 182 20.45 -8.73 -4.07
CA LYS A 182 20.79 -9.09 -5.46
C LYS A 182 21.63 -10.36 -5.58
N TYR A 183 22.71 -10.46 -4.80
CA TYR A 183 23.73 -11.50 -4.92
C TYR A 183 23.59 -12.60 -3.86
N GLY A 184 23.00 -12.28 -2.70
CA GLY A 184 22.77 -13.25 -1.63
C GLY A 184 21.49 -14.04 -1.80
N ILE A 185 20.41 -13.41 -2.30
CA ILE A 185 19.06 -13.98 -2.28
C ILE A 185 18.51 -14.16 -3.69
N HIS A 186 18.32 -13.07 -4.43
CA HIS A 186 17.58 -13.03 -5.68
C HIS A 186 18.25 -13.83 -6.81
N SER A 187 19.58 -13.71 -7.01
CA SER A 187 20.27 -14.48 -8.05
C SER A 187 20.08 -15.99 -7.89
N PHE A 188 20.20 -16.47 -6.65
CA PHE A 188 20.07 -17.88 -6.32
C PHE A 188 18.62 -18.35 -6.36
N LEU A 189 17.66 -17.54 -5.92
CA LEU A 189 16.23 -17.83 -6.10
C LEU A 189 15.86 -17.97 -7.58
N GLU A 190 16.40 -17.12 -8.45
CA GLU A 190 16.16 -17.23 -9.88
C GLU A 190 16.81 -18.48 -10.50
N LEU A 191 17.99 -18.88 -10.02
CA LEU A 191 18.61 -20.15 -10.41
C LEU A 191 17.72 -21.33 -10.01
N LEU A 192 17.29 -21.39 -8.75
CA LEU A 192 16.39 -22.43 -8.24
C LEU A 192 15.08 -22.44 -9.01
N ARG A 193 14.46 -21.27 -9.26
CA ARG A 193 13.20 -21.15 -9.99
C ARG A 193 13.27 -21.72 -11.41
N ARG A 194 14.39 -21.50 -12.12
CA ARG A 194 14.60 -22.03 -13.48
C ARG A 194 14.78 -23.55 -13.51
N SER A 195 15.22 -24.14 -12.41
CA SER A 195 15.42 -25.59 -12.25
C SER A 195 14.20 -26.33 -11.67
N LEU A 196 13.04 -25.67 -11.57
CA LEU A 196 11.80 -26.32 -11.17
C LEU A 196 11.34 -27.34 -12.25
N PRO A 197 10.79 -28.50 -11.86
CA PRO A 197 10.41 -28.89 -10.49
C PRO A 197 11.52 -29.52 -9.65
N ASP A 198 12.67 -29.89 -10.25
CA ASP A 198 13.74 -30.66 -9.58
C ASP A 198 14.36 -29.94 -8.36
N SER A 199 14.27 -28.61 -8.31
CA SER A 199 14.81 -27.76 -7.24
C SER A 199 13.83 -27.42 -6.10
N MET A 200 12.59 -27.94 -6.11
CA MET A 200 11.50 -27.46 -5.25
C MET A 200 11.84 -27.42 -3.76
N ASP A 201 12.28 -28.56 -3.19
CA ASP A 201 12.60 -28.67 -1.76
C ASP A 201 13.75 -27.73 -1.35
N TYR A 202 14.72 -27.55 -2.24
CA TYR A 202 15.86 -26.65 -2.05
C TYR A 202 15.43 -25.18 -2.08
N MET A 203 14.51 -24.82 -2.99
CA MET A 203 13.92 -23.49 -3.05
C MET A 203 13.11 -23.19 -1.79
N LEU A 204 12.30 -24.13 -1.31
CA LEU A 204 11.59 -24.00 -0.04
C LEU A 204 12.56 -23.78 1.12
N ALA A 205 13.56 -24.66 1.29
CA ALA A 205 14.54 -24.55 2.36
C ALA A 205 15.31 -23.22 2.33
N PHE A 206 15.68 -22.74 1.14
CA PHE A 206 16.38 -21.47 0.98
C PHE A 206 15.50 -20.25 1.30
N ILE A 207 14.22 -20.26 0.88
CA ILE A 207 13.27 -19.19 1.22
C ILE A 207 13.13 -19.07 2.74
N TYR A 208 12.94 -20.18 3.45
CA TYR A 208 12.82 -20.15 4.92
C TYR A 208 14.10 -19.63 5.59
N LEU A 209 15.28 -20.04 5.10
CA LEU A 209 16.56 -19.53 5.60
C LEU A 209 16.69 -18.02 5.40
N ALA A 210 16.44 -17.53 4.17
CA ALA A 210 16.53 -16.11 3.86
C ALA A 210 15.50 -15.29 4.66
N TYR A 211 14.29 -15.82 4.83
CA TYR A 211 13.23 -15.20 5.63
C TYR A 211 13.65 -15.04 7.09
N GLN A 212 14.22 -16.09 7.70
CA GLN A 212 14.68 -16.04 9.10
C GLN A 212 15.77 -14.98 9.30
N ILE A 213 16.74 -14.89 8.39
CA ILE A 213 17.83 -13.91 8.48
C ILE A 213 17.29 -12.48 8.30
N LEU A 214 16.40 -12.25 7.32
CA LEU A 214 15.80 -10.93 7.09
C LEU A 214 14.88 -10.50 8.23
N ALA A 215 14.06 -11.41 8.78
CA ALA A 215 13.22 -11.13 9.94
C ALA A 215 14.07 -10.77 11.17
N LEU A 216 15.18 -11.47 11.39
CA LEU A 216 16.12 -11.14 12.44
C LEU A 216 16.77 -9.75 12.21
N LEU A 217 17.11 -9.40 10.96
CA LEU A 217 17.62 -8.07 10.61
C LEU A 217 16.59 -6.96 10.80
N CYS A 218 15.29 -7.22 10.54
CA CYS A 218 14.22 -6.29 10.88
C CYS A 218 14.21 -5.91 12.36
N GLU A 219 14.44 -6.89 13.24
CA GLU A 219 14.41 -6.67 14.69
C GLU A 219 15.73 -6.08 15.23
N THR A 220 16.86 -6.52 14.69
CA THR A 220 18.19 -6.18 15.24
C THR A 220 18.84 -4.97 14.57
N VAL A 221 18.47 -4.64 13.33
CA VAL A 221 19.06 -3.56 12.53
C VAL A 221 17.95 -2.72 11.87
N PRO A 222 17.21 -1.90 12.66
CA PRO A 222 16.07 -1.14 12.15
C PRO A 222 16.46 -0.02 11.17
N ALA A 223 17.75 0.33 11.06
CA ALA A 223 18.26 1.36 10.16
C ALA A 223 17.92 1.11 8.67
N PHE A 224 17.65 -0.14 8.28
CA PHE A 224 17.29 -0.54 6.92
C PHE A 224 15.95 -1.27 6.86
N GLU A 225 15.10 -1.08 7.87
CA GLU A 225 13.83 -1.81 8.02
C GLU A 225 12.96 -1.75 6.77
N ASP A 226 12.91 -0.61 6.07
CA ASP A 226 12.14 -0.44 4.84
C ASP A 226 12.57 -1.42 3.74
N THR A 227 13.87 -1.66 3.64
CA THR A 227 14.41 -2.63 2.66
C THR A 227 14.06 -4.05 3.09
N TRP A 228 14.20 -4.36 4.38
CA TRP A 228 13.93 -5.70 4.91
C TRP A 228 12.45 -6.08 4.79
N MET A 229 11.52 -5.17 5.11
CA MET A 229 10.09 -5.40 4.97
C MET A 229 9.73 -5.76 3.54
N GLU A 230 10.29 -5.03 2.57
CA GLU A 230 10.04 -5.29 1.17
C GLU A 230 10.61 -6.63 0.70
N CYS A 231 11.85 -6.96 1.08
CA CYS A 231 12.45 -8.26 0.79
C CYS A 231 11.66 -9.43 1.41
N LEU A 232 11.10 -9.25 2.61
CA LEU A 232 10.21 -10.23 3.25
C LEU A 232 8.89 -10.40 2.48
N GLY A 233 8.35 -9.30 1.95
CA GLY A 233 7.22 -9.33 1.02
C GLY A 233 7.53 -10.12 -0.25
N ASP A 234 8.69 -9.86 -0.86
CA ASP A 234 9.16 -10.57 -2.06
C ASP A 234 9.35 -12.07 -1.80
N LEU A 235 9.98 -12.45 -0.68
CA LEU A 235 10.12 -13.86 -0.29
C LEU A 235 8.76 -14.54 -0.09
N GLY A 236 7.80 -13.85 0.53
CA GLY A 236 6.44 -14.36 0.66
C GLY A 236 5.78 -14.59 -0.70
N ARG A 237 6.01 -13.71 -1.68
CA ARG A 237 5.55 -13.90 -3.06
C ARG A 237 6.22 -15.07 -3.77
N TYR A 238 7.53 -15.26 -3.61
CA TYR A 238 8.21 -16.44 -4.16
C TYR A 238 7.60 -17.72 -3.59
N ARG A 239 7.39 -17.79 -2.27
CA ARG A 239 6.79 -18.96 -1.60
C ARG A 239 5.36 -19.22 -2.04
N MET A 240 4.57 -18.16 -2.23
CA MET A 240 3.22 -18.24 -2.80
C MET A 240 3.24 -18.76 -4.23
N ALA A 241 4.18 -18.30 -5.07
CA ALA A 241 4.22 -18.62 -6.50
C ALA A 241 4.67 -20.06 -6.82
N ILE A 242 5.45 -20.68 -5.93
CA ILE A 242 5.88 -22.08 -6.11
C ILE A 242 4.87 -23.09 -5.54
N GLU A 243 3.88 -22.63 -4.76
CA GLU A 243 2.83 -23.48 -4.21
C GLU A 243 1.74 -23.75 -5.26
N ASN A 244 1.71 -24.97 -5.78
CA ASN A 244 0.77 -25.39 -6.82
C ASN A 244 -0.34 -26.31 -6.29
N GLU A 245 -0.15 -26.95 -5.13
CA GLU A 245 -1.04 -28.02 -4.65
C GLU A 245 -1.93 -27.57 -3.48
N ASP A 246 -1.36 -26.93 -2.44
CA ASP A 246 -2.16 -26.48 -1.29
C ASP A 246 -2.58 -25.01 -1.42
N VAL A 247 -3.86 -24.81 -1.78
CA VAL A 247 -4.48 -23.49 -1.88
C VAL A 247 -4.39 -22.71 -0.56
N ARG A 248 -4.44 -23.38 0.61
CA ARG A 248 -4.37 -22.72 1.91
C ARG A 248 -2.98 -22.20 2.21
N ASP A 249 -1.93 -22.94 1.84
CA ASP A 249 -0.56 -22.48 1.98
C ASP A 249 -0.30 -21.30 1.05
N ARG A 250 -0.81 -21.37 -0.20
CA ARG A 250 -0.75 -20.25 -1.13
C ARG A 250 -1.42 -19.00 -0.57
N ASP A 251 -2.63 -19.14 -0.03
CA ASP A 251 -3.38 -18.03 0.57
C ASP A 251 -2.69 -17.49 1.83
N THR A 252 -2.07 -18.36 2.63
CA THR A 252 -1.29 -17.98 3.81
C THR A 252 -0.10 -17.12 3.41
N TRP A 253 0.69 -17.55 2.42
CA TRP A 253 1.85 -16.80 1.96
C TRP A 253 1.51 -15.54 1.18
N ALA A 254 0.37 -15.54 0.47
CA ALA A 254 -0.21 -14.31 -0.07
C ALA A 254 -0.54 -13.31 1.05
N GLY A 255 -1.11 -13.79 2.16
CA GLY A 255 -1.37 -13.01 3.37
C GLY A 255 -0.10 -12.46 4.03
N VAL A 256 0.94 -13.29 4.18
CA VAL A 256 2.25 -12.89 4.71
C VAL A 256 2.87 -11.79 3.84
N ALA A 257 2.92 -12.00 2.53
CA ALA A 257 3.46 -11.00 1.60
C ALA A 257 2.67 -9.70 1.67
N ARG A 258 1.33 -9.78 1.68
CA ARG A 258 0.45 -8.61 1.79
C ARG A 258 0.70 -7.84 3.08
N SER A 259 0.84 -8.53 4.22
CA SER A 259 1.14 -7.89 5.51
C SER A 259 2.45 -7.11 5.47
N TRP A 260 3.51 -7.68 4.89
CA TRP A 260 4.80 -7.00 4.76
C TRP A 260 4.75 -5.77 3.84
N TYR A 261 4.12 -5.88 2.67
CA TYR A 261 3.98 -4.71 1.79
C TYR A 261 3.05 -3.64 2.35
N THR A 262 2.00 -4.01 3.10
CA THR A 262 1.15 -3.04 3.80
C THR A 262 1.96 -2.28 4.85
N LYS A 263 2.77 -2.97 5.66
CA LYS A 263 3.69 -2.31 6.62
C LYS A 263 4.70 -1.40 5.93
N ALA A 264 5.30 -1.85 4.84
CA ALA A 264 6.23 -1.05 4.06
C ALA A 264 5.56 0.21 3.46
N ALA A 265 4.35 0.05 2.90
CA ALA A 265 3.57 1.15 2.34
C ALA A 265 3.11 2.12 3.44
N ASP A 266 2.84 1.61 4.63
CA ASP A 266 2.46 2.44 5.76
C ASP A 266 3.59 3.36 6.24
N LYS A 267 4.84 2.88 6.18
CA LYS A 267 6.04 3.69 6.46
C LYS A 267 6.41 4.61 5.31
N ASN A 268 6.21 4.16 4.07
CA ASN A 268 6.60 4.86 2.86
C ASN A 268 5.41 5.05 1.91
N PRO A 269 4.39 5.86 2.30
CA PRO A 269 3.13 5.92 1.57
C PRO A 269 3.24 6.56 0.19
N ILE A 270 4.34 7.27 -0.09
CA ILE A 270 4.60 7.93 -1.38
C ILE A 270 5.12 6.99 -2.47
N VAL A 271 5.50 5.75 -2.13
CA VAL A 271 6.20 4.83 -3.05
C VAL A 271 5.21 3.98 -3.82
N GLY A 272 4.97 4.32 -5.09
CA GLY A 272 4.02 3.65 -5.99
C GLY A 272 4.29 2.14 -6.15
N ARG A 273 5.56 1.74 -6.14
CA ARG A 273 5.97 0.33 -6.32
C ARG A 273 5.42 -0.61 -5.24
N LEU A 274 5.25 -0.13 -4.01
CA LEU A 274 4.67 -0.94 -2.93
C LEU A 274 3.20 -1.26 -3.22
N TYR A 275 2.46 -0.29 -3.76
CA TYR A 275 1.08 -0.51 -4.19
C TYR A 275 0.99 -1.39 -5.44
N HIS A 276 1.97 -1.36 -6.35
CA HIS A 276 2.04 -2.36 -7.43
C HIS A 276 2.12 -3.79 -6.90
N HIS A 277 2.95 -4.05 -5.88
CA HIS A 277 3.03 -5.36 -5.26
C HIS A 277 1.72 -5.76 -4.57
N LEU A 278 1.08 -4.81 -3.87
CA LEU A 278 -0.25 -5.03 -3.28
C LEU A 278 -1.33 -5.30 -4.35
N ALA A 279 -1.24 -4.68 -5.53
CA ALA A 279 -2.14 -4.95 -6.64
C ALA A 279 -2.04 -6.40 -7.11
N ILE A 280 -0.83 -6.93 -7.27
CA ILE A 280 -0.63 -8.34 -7.65
C ILE A 280 -1.24 -9.29 -6.61
N LEU A 281 -1.14 -8.94 -5.32
CA LEU A 281 -1.63 -9.73 -4.19
C LEU A 281 -3.12 -9.54 -3.87
N ALA A 282 -3.80 -8.60 -4.51
CA ALA A 282 -5.23 -8.34 -4.30
C ALA A 282 -6.14 -9.34 -5.02
N ARG A 283 -5.59 -10.26 -5.83
CA ARG A 283 -6.36 -11.35 -6.46
C ARG A 283 -7.07 -12.21 -5.40
N PRO A 284 -8.33 -12.64 -5.63
CA PRO A 284 -9.13 -12.43 -6.86
C PRO A 284 -9.93 -11.12 -6.91
N ASN A 285 -9.82 -10.21 -5.93
CA ASN A 285 -10.62 -8.97 -5.86
C ASN A 285 -10.21 -7.98 -6.95
N ALA A 286 -10.97 -7.91 -8.04
CA ALA A 286 -10.63 -7.10 -9.21
C ALA A 286 -10.72 -5.59 -8.94
N LEU A 287 -11.72 -5.15 -8.15
CA LEU A 287 -11.86 -3.75 -7.75
C LEU A 287 -10.66 -3.28 -6.92
N GLN A 288 -10.21 -4.10 -5.97
CA GLN A 288 -9.05 -3.77 -5.15
C GLN A 288 -7.73 -3.80 -5.96
N GLN A 289 -7.62 -4.70 -6.96
CA GLN A 289 -6.48 -4.71 -7.88
C GLN A 289 -6.36 -3.40 -8.65
N ILE A 290 -7.44 -2.95 -9.33
CA ILE A 290 -7.39 -1.70 -10.10
C ILE A 290 -7.16 -0.49 -9.20
N TYR A 291 -7.68 -0.48 -7.96
CA TYR A 291 -7.37 0.53 -6.96
C TYR A 291 -5.88 0.60 -6.63
N TYR A 292 -5.23 -0.52 -6.31
CA TYR A 292 -3.81 -0.51 -5.97
C TYR A 292 -2.91 -0.16 -7.16
N TYR A 293 -3.28 -0.59 -8.38
CA TYR A 293 -2.60 -0.10 -9.57
C TYR A 293 -2.79 1.41 -9.76
N SER A 294 -4.01 1.92 -9.56
CA SER A 294 -4.31 3.36 -9.61
C SER A 294 -3.43 4.13 -8.62
N ARG A 295 -3.27 3.63 -7.39
CA ARG A 295 -2.34 4.19 -6.41
C ARG A 295 -0.89 4.14 -6.87
N SER A 296 -0.45 3.03 -7.47
CA SER A 296 0.90 2.90 -8.02
C SER A 296 1.23 4.00 -9.04
N PHE A 297 0.25 4.45 -9.81
CA PHE A 297 0.43 5.52 -10.82
C PHE A 297 0.29 6.94 -10.26
N THR A 298 -0.49 7.12 -9.18
CA THR A 298 -0.84 8.43 -8.62
C THR A 298 -0.15 8.74 -7.30
N SER A 299 0.74 7.86 -6.83
CA SER A 299 1.62 8.14 -5.69
C SER A 299 2.64 9.23 -6.04
N ALA A 300 3.15 9.97 -5.05
CA ALA A 300 4.13 11.03 -5.32
C ALA A 300 5.46 10.51 -5.93
N GLU A 301 5.81 9.23 -5.72
CA GLU A 301 6.79 8.49 -6.51
C GLU A 301 6.08 7.38 -7.31
N PRO A 302 5.56 7.68 -8.52
CA PRO A 302 4.86 6.68 -9.32
C PRO A 302 5.76 5.50 -9.71
N PHE A 303 5.17 4.38 -10.13
CA PHE A 303 5.92 3.22 -10.64
C PHE A 303 5.48 2.77 -12.05
N GLU A 304 6.29 3.08 -13.07
CA GLU A 304 5.93 2.90 -14.49
C GLU A 304 5.73 1.44 -14.89
N ALA A 305 6.56 0.53 -14.35
CA ALA A 305 6.51 -0.87 -14.73
C ALA A 305 5.17 -1.54 -14.35
N ALA A 306 4.35 -0.90 -13.52
CA ALA A 306 2.98 -1.32 -13.27
C ALA A 306 2.08 -1.27 -14.53
N ARG A 307 2.41 -0.44 -15.54
CA ARG A 307 1.63 -0.35 -16.78
C ARG A 307 1.62 -1.64 -17.58
N GLU A 308 2.71 -2.39 -17.60
CA GLU A 308 2.73 -3.72 -18.24
C GLU A 308 1.95 -4.74 -17.40
N SER A 309 2.02 -4.63 -16.07
CA SER A 309 1.36 -5.57 -15.17
C SER A 309 -0.17 -5.44 -15.19
N ILE A 310 -0.70 -4.21 -15.20
CA ILE A 310 -2.14 -3.95 -15.18
C ILE A 310 -2.84 -4.44 -16.46
N ARG A 311 -2.13 -4.58 -17.58
CA ARG A 311 -2.70 -5.14 -18.83
C ARG A 311 -3.29 -6.52 -18.63
N THR A 312 -2.69 -7.34 -17.76
CA THR A 312 -3.23 -8.67 -17.43
C THR A 312 -4.62 -8.63 -16.78
N LEU A 313 -5.01 -7.48 -16.22
CA LEU A 313 -6.33 -7.21 -15.66
C LEU A 313 -7.25 -6.52 -16.69
N LEU A 314 -6.73 -5.56 -17.48
CA LEU A 314 -7.55 -4.69 -18.33
C LEU A 314 -7.79 -5.22 -19.75
N ASP A 315 -6.79 -5.84 -20.38
CA ASP A 315 -6.92 -6.36 -21.76
C ASP A 315 -8.12 -7.33 -21.86
N PRO A 316 -8.33 -8.29 -20.93
CA PRO A 316 -9.45 -9.20 -21.05
C PRO A 316 -10.83 -8.59 -20.78
N VAL A 317 -10.89 -7.45 -20.07
CA VAL A 317 -12.14 -6.70 -19.84
C VAL A 317 -12.62 -6.07 -21.14
N VAL A 318 -11.69 -5.57 -21.97
CA VAL A 318 -12.00 -4.88 -23.22
C VAL A 318 -12.20 -5.87 -24.37
N ASP A 319 -11.41 -6.94 -24.44
CA ASP A 319 -11.50 -7.94 -25.53
C ASP A 319 -12.69 -8.91 -25.38
N HIS A 320 -13.61 -8.62 -24.45
CA HIS A 320 -14.80 -9.43 -24.14
C HIS A 320 -14.50 -10.89 -23.79
N ASN A 321 -13.27 -11.17 -23.36
CA ASN A 321 -12.84 -12.48 -22.92
C ASN A 321 -13.15 -12.66 -21.42
N ALA A 322 -14.41 -12.44 -21.00
CA ALA A 322 -14.82 -12.52 -19.60
C ALA A 322 -14.49 -13.90 -18.95
N ALA A 323 -14.40 -14.96 -19.77
CA ALA A 323 -13.94 -16.28 -19.33
C ALA A 323 -12.52 -16.28 -18.72
N SER A 324 -11.70 -15.27 -19.01
CA SER A 324 -10.34 -15.12 -18.47
C SER A 324 -10.29 -14.45 -17.09
N LEU A 325 -11.41 -13.89 -16.60
CA LEU A 325 -11.55 -13.34 -15.25
C LEU A 325 -12.69 -14.05 -14.50
N PRO A 326 -12.59 -15.38 -14.27
CA PRO A 326 -13.70 -16.19 -13.76
C PRO A 326 -14.16 -15.84 -12.34
N HIS A 327 -13.33 -15.12 -11.58
CA HIS A 327 -13.62 -14.72 -10.20
C HIS A 327 -14.01 -13.25 -10.04
N ALA A 328 -13.99 -12.44 -11.11
CA ALA A 328 -14.36 -11.03 -11.03
C ALA A 328 -15.88 -10.87 -11.01
N LEU A 329 -16.40 -9.98 -10.16
CA LEU A 329 -17.82 -9.70 -10.13
C LEU A 329 -18.24 -8.93 -11.40
N PRO A 330 -19.46 -9.15 -11.95
CA PRO A 330 -19.92 -8.43 -13.14
C PRO A 330 -19.87 -6.90 -12.99
N ILE A 331 -20.16 -6.40 -11.79
CA ILE A 331 -20.08 -4.97 -11.46
C ILE A 331 -18.64 -4.45 -11.49
N ASP A 332 -17.66 -5.25 -11.04
CA ASP A 332 -16.24 -4.88 -11.09
C ASP A 332 -15.77 -4.80 -12.54
N ILE A 333 -16.18 -5.75 -13.38
CA ILE A 333 -15.89 -5.74 -14.82
C ILE A 333 -16.51 -4.51 -15.47
N SER A 334 -17.77 -4.20 -15.14
CA SER A 334 -18.47 -3.02 -15.63
C SER A 334 -17.75 -1.72 -15.23
N PHE A 335 -17.28 -1.62 -13.97
CA PHE A 335 -16.49 -0.49 -13.49
C PHE A 335 -15.12 -0.37 -14.17
N MET A 336 -14.41 -1.48 -14.34
CA MET A 336 -13.07 -1.49 -14.93
C MET A 336 -13.10 -1.15 -16.42
N LYS A 337 -14.18 -1.47 -17.14
CA LYS A 337 -14.27 -1.31 -18.60
C LYS A 337 -14.04 0.13 -19.10
N PRO A 338 -14.72 1.18 -18.60
CA PRO A 338 -14.43 2.55 -19.04
C PRO A 338 -12.99 2.98 -18.73
N HIS A 339 -12.43 2.55 -17.58
CA HIS A 339 -11.03 2.80 -17.22
C HIS A 339 -10.04 2.06 -18.13
N ALA A 340 -10.34 0.82 -18.51
CA ALA A 340 -9.55 0.02 -19.44
C ALA A 340 -9.53 0.67 -20.84
N LEU A 341 -10.68 1.17 -21.30
CA LEU A 341 -10.77 1.91 -22.57
C LEU A 341 -9.95 3.20 -22.53
N GLN A 342 -9.93 3.92 -21.41
CA GLN A 342 -9.06 5.09 -21.25
C GLN A 342 -7.59 4.71 -21.27
N PHE A 343 -7.20 3.72 -20.46
CA PHE A 343 -5.83 3.24 -20.35
C PHE A 343 -5.25 2.76 -21.70
N LEU A 344 -6.05 2.07 -22.50
CA LEU A 344 -5.67 1.53 -23.81
C LEU A 344 -5.81 2.54 -24.95
N GLY A 345 -6.20 3.79 -24.67
CA GLY A 345 -6.38 4.83 -25.69
C GLY A 345 -7.59 4.61 -26.62
N ARG A 346 -8.57 3.82 -26.19
CA ARG A 346 -9.81 3.49 -26.93
C ARG A 346 -11.04 4.29 -26.48
N SER A 347 -10.89 5.15 -25.47
CA SER A 347 -11.99 5.98 -24.96
C SER A 347 -12.41 7.12 -25.90
N VAL A 348 -11.56 7.47 -26.87
CA VAL A 348 -11.78 8.58 -27.80
C VAL A 348 -11.75 8.06 -29.23
N LYS A 349 -12.67 8.56 -30.06
CA LYS A 349 -12.73 8.33 -31.51
C LYS A 349 -13.17 9.64 -32.16
N ASP A 350 -12.46 10.07 -33.21
CA ASP A 350 -12.76 11.31 -33.95
C ASP A 350 -12.91 12.54 -33.03
N ASP A 351 -11.96 12.71 -32.09
CA ASP A 351 -11.92 13.77 -31.07
C ASP A 351 -13.13 13.83 -30.12
N LYS A 352 -13.91 12.75 -30.04
CA LYS A 352 -15.08 12.62 -29.16
C LYS A 352 -15.05 11.32 -28.37
N ALA A 353 -15.90 11.22 -27.35
CA ALA A 353 -16.09 9.97 -26.61
C ALA A 353 -16.48 8.84 -27.56
N SER A 354 -15.79 7.70 -27.48
CA SER A 354 -16.15 6.52 -28.26
C SER A 354 -17.48 5.94 -27.79
N GLU A 355 -18.27 5.39 -28.72
CA GLU A 355 -19.54 4.72 -28.38
C GLU A 355 -19.32 3.59 -27.37
N GLU A 356 -18.20 2.88 -27.48
CA GLU A 356 -17.80 1.82 -26.55
C GLU A 356 -17.60 2.35 -25.12
N PHE A 357 -16.93 3.51 -24.98
CA PHE A 357 -16.74 4.17 -23.70
C PHE A 357 -18.06 4.67 -23.12
N LEU A 358 -18.88 5.36 -23.92
CA LEU A 358 -20.17 5.87 -23.48
C LEU A 358 -21.07 4.74 -22.98
N LYS A 359 -21.15 3.64 -23.73
CA LYS A 359 -21.91 2.46 -23.34
C LYS A 359 -21.38 1.85 -22.03
N ALA A 360 -20.07 1.65 -21.92
CA ALA A 360 -19.46 1.07 -20.72
C ALA A 360 -19.67 1.95 -19.47
N LYS A 361 -19.55 3.27 -19.61
CA LYS A 361 -19.83 4.25 -18.56
C LYS A 361 -21.29 4.16 -18.10
N THR A 362 -22.25 4.22 -19.03
CA THR A 362 -23.68 4.16 -18.72
C THR A 362 -24.07 2.84 -18.05
N GLU A 363 -23.58 1.70 -18.57
CA GLU A 363 -23.82 0.38 -17.96
C GLU A 363 -23.38 0.31 -16.49
N PHE A 364 -22.22 0.91 -16.18
CA PHE A 364 -21.73 0.97 -14.79
C PHE A 364 -22.56 1.92 -13.92
N VAL A 365 -22.77 3.15 -14.39
CA VAL A 365 -23.48 4.18 -13.62
C VAL A 365 -24.92 3.74 -13.30
N ASP A 366 -25.62 3.14 -14.26
CA ASP A 366 -27.00 2.67 -14.08
C ASP A 366 -27.09 1.52 -13.06
N SER A 367 -26.04 0.72 -12.91
CA SER A 367 -26.01 -0.41 -11.97
C SER A 367 -25.48 -0.05 -10.58
N LEU A 368 -24.86 1.13 -10.43
CA LEU A 368 -24.14 1.53 -9.23
C LEU A 368 -25.04 1.73 -8.00
N ASP A 369 -26.17 2.42 -8.11
CA ASP A 369 -27.04 2.69 -6.96
C ASP A 369 -27.59 1.39 -6.33
N SER A 370 -28.00 0.46 -7.19
CA SER A 370 -28.44 -0.88 -6.79
C SER A 370 -27.30 -1.67 -6.13
N TYR A 371 -26.08 -1.51 -6.62
CA TYR A 371 -24.90 -2.13 -6.02
C TYR A 371 -24.62 -1.61 -4.61
N ILE A 372 -24.56 -0.28 -4.43
CA ILE A 372 -24.31 0.37 -3.13
C ILE A 372 -25.36 -0.10 -2.10
N SER A 373 -26.63 -0.14 -2.50
CA SER A 373 -27.75 -0.61 -1.66
C SER A 373 -27.57 -2.06 -1.18
N ARG A 374 -26.91 -2.90 -1.97
CA ARG A 374 -26.67 -4.32 -1.66
C ARG A 374 -25.50 -4.51 -0.70
N VAL A 375 -24.38 -3.82 -0.93
CA VAL A 375 -23.13 -4.04 -0.17
C VAL A 375 -23.04 -3.24 1.13
N LYS A 376 -23.82 -2.15 1.25
CA LYS A 376 -23.98 -1.36 2.48
C LYS A 376 -22.62 -0.96 3.09
N ALA A 377 -22.26 -1.51 4.25
CA ALA A 377 -21.03 -1.16 4.96
C ALA A 377 -19.75 -1.43 4.16
N GLU A 378 -19.74 -2.43 3.28
CA GLU A 378 -18.58 -2.72 2.41
C GLU A 378 -18.33 -1.58 1.41
N TRP A 379 -19.35 -0.77 1.09
CA TRP A 379 -19.17 0.41 0.23
C TRP A 379 -18.25 1.45 0.86
N LYS A 380 -18.02 1.43 2.17
CA LYS A 380 -17.13 2.41 2.80
C LYS A 380 -15.70 2.30 2.26
N ASP A 381 -15.19 1.07 2.11
CA ASP A 381 -13.88 0.82 1.52
C ASP A 381 -13.94 0.85 -0.01
N GLN A 382 -14.93 0.16 -0.59
CA GLN A 382 -15.08 0.07 -2.04
C GLN A 382 -15.33 1.44 -2.70
N GLY A 383 -16.07 2.32 -2.03
CA GLY A 383 -16.31 3.69 -2.45
C GLY A 383 -15.03 4.50 -2.52
N VAL A 384 -14.10 4.31 -1.57
CA VAL A 384 -12.76 4.94 -1.63
C VAL A 384 -11.95 4.37 -2.78
N TRP A 385 -12.01 3.06 -3.01
CA TRP A 385 -11.35 2.41 -4.15
C TRP A 385 -11.84 2.97 -5.48
N VAL A 386 -13.16 3.09 -5.65
CA VAL A 386 -13.79 3.69 -6.83
C VAL A 386 -13.38 5.16 -6.98
N ALA A 387 -13.40 5.96 -5.91
CA ALA A 387 -13.00 7.37 -5.96
C ALA A 387 -11.54 7.52 -6.41
N VAL A 388 -10.61 6.76 -5.82
CA VAL A 388 -9.19 6.81 -6.15
C VAL A 388 -8.92 6.37 -7.59
N THR A 389 -9.60 5.33 -8.08
CA THR A 389 -9.49 4.91 -9.48
C THR A 389 -10.08 5.94 -10.44
N ASN A 390 -11.22 6.56 -10.11
CA ASN A 390 -11.78 7.66 -10.90
C ASN A 390 -10.81 8.85 -10.98
N ILE A 391 -10.22 9.25 -9.86
CA ILE A 391 -9.20 10.30 -9.79
C ILE A 391 -7.99 9.92 -10.65
N ALA A 392 -7.52 8.67 -10.62
CA ALA A 392 -6.41 8.22 -11.47
C ALA A 392 -6.69 8.37 -12.98
N GLY A 393 -7.95 8.27 -13.40
CA GLY A 393 -8.38 8.59 -14.75
C GLY A 393 -8.07 10.04 -15.17
N TRP A 394 -8.12 11.01 -14.25
CA TRP A 394 -7.75 12.42 -14.51
C TRP A 394 -6.25 12.56 -14.79
N PHE A 395 -5.43 11.74 -14.13
CA PHE A 395 -3.99 11.65 -14.38
C PHE A 395 -3.66 10.84 -15.65
N GLY A 396 -4.69 10.34 -16.36
CA GLY A 396 -4.55 9.63 -17.63
C GLY A 396 -3.82 8.29 -17.54
N TYR A 397 -3.60 7.76 -16.34
CA TYR A 397 -2.78 6.56 -16.09
C TYR A 397 -1.37 6.62 -16.71
N VAL A 398 -0.88 7.82 -17.06
CA VAL A 398 0.40 8.05 -17.71
C VAL A 398 1.30 8.85 -16.79
N MET A 399 2.50 8.33 -16.58
CA MET A 399 3.43 8.77 -15.57
C MET A 399 4.18 10.04 -15.98
N GLY A 400 4.33 10.99 -15.05
CA GLY A 400 5.33 12.06 -15.10
C GLY A 400 5.22 13.10 -16.24
N SER A 401 4.45 12.87 -17.30
CA SER A 401 4.19 13.84 -18.38
C SER A 401 2.80 14.44 -18.30
N ASN A 402 1.90 13.82 -17.53
CA ASN A 402 0.56 14.36 -17.32
C ASN A 402 0.64 15.75 -16.67
N ILE A 403 -0.06 16.72 -17.27
CA ILE A 403 0.02 18.12 -16.88
C ILE A 403 -0.52 18.35 -15.45
N LEU A 404 -1.55 17.61 -15.04
CA LEU A 404 -2.07 17.67 -13.67
C LEU A 404 -1.03 17.18 -12.66
N HIS A 405 -0.34 16.07 -12.96
CA HIS A 405 0.78 15.61 -12.12
C HIS A 405 1.89 16.65 -12.01
N GLN A 406 2.25 17.28 -13.13
CA GLN A 406 3.28 18.32 -13.18
C GLN A 406 2.88 19.56 -12.36
N ALA A 407 1.62 19.99 -12.44
CA ALA A 407 1.12 21.10 -11.64
C ALA A 407 1.26 20.85 -10.13
N PHE A 408 0.95 19.64 -9.65
CA PHE A 408 1.15 19.28 -8.24
C PHE A 408 2.63 19.24 -7.85
N LEU A 409 3.52 18.70 -8.70
CA LEU A 409 4.96 18.71 -8.40
C LEU A 409 5.52 20.14 -8.28
N ILE A 410 5.04 21.06 -9.09
CA ILE A 410 5.47 22.46 -9.09
C ILE A 410 4.98 23.18 -7.83
N ASP A 411 3.71 22.99 -7.47
CA ASP A 411 3.16 23.51 -6.21
C ASP A 411 3.96 23.00 -4.99
N LEU A 412 4.34 21.72 -4.98
CA LEU A 412 5.19 21.16 -3.93
C LEU A 412 6.59 21.79 -3.89
N GLU A 413 7.26 21.92 -5.04
CA GLU A 413 8.59 22.54 -5.11
C GLU A 413 8.57 24.00 -4.64
N ASN A 414 7.54 24.77 -5.01
CA ASN A 414 7.36 26.15 -4.55
C ASN A 414 7.16 26.25 -3.03
N LYS A 415 6.34 25.37 -2.46
CA LYS A 415 6.09 25.31 -1.01
C LYS A 415 7.35 24.94 -0.22
N GLU A 416 8.16 24.02 -0.72
CA GLU A 416 9.45 23.66 -0.11
C GLU A 416 10.45 24.83 -0.12
N GLN A 417 10.54 25.55 -1.25
CA GLN A 417 11.42 26.72 -1.38
C GLN A 417 11.03 27.86 -0.43
N ASN A 418 9.73 28.14 -0.31
CA ASN A 418 9.21 29.18 0.60
C ASN A 418 9.40 28.82 2.09
N THR A 419 9.37 27.53 2.44
CA THR A 419 9.62 27.08 3.81
C THR A 419 11.12 27.17 4.17
N SER A 420 11.98 26.88 3.19
CA SER A 420 13.45 26.87 3.36
C SER A 420 14.07 28.28 3.43
N SER A 421 13.41 29.30 2.89
CA SER A 421 13.86 30.70 2.96
C SER A 421 13.55 31.39 4.30
N THR A 422 12.68 30.81 5.13
CA THR A 422 12.20 31.43 6.39
C THR A 422 12.92 30.91 7.64
N THR A 423 13.71 29.83 7.54
CA THR A 423 14.44 29.26 8.68
C THR A 423 15.95 29.52 8.56
N VAL A 424 16.47 30.41 9.41
CA VAL A 424 17.91 30.58 9.63
C VAL A 424 18.47 29.26 10.16
N LYS A 425 19.59 28.83 9.56
CA LYS A 425 20.37 27.64 9.89
C LYS A 425 20.57 27.48 11.39
N ASP A 426 19.94 26.47 11.98
CA ASP A 426 20.46 25.79 13.15
C ASP A 426 20.11 24.29 13.08
N ASP A 427 21.13 23.48 13.37
CA ASP A 427 21.18 22.01 13.43
C ASP A 427 21.11 21.18 12.12
N ILE A 428 22.24 21.19 11.41
CA ILE A 428 22.73 20.02 10.68
C ILE A 428 23.14 18.95 11.71
N ARG A 429 22.19 18.23 12.28
CA ARG A 429 22.51 17.03 13.06
C ARG A 429 21.38 16.00 13.05
N ALA A 430 21.70 14.88 12.42
CA ALA A 430 21.07 13.57 12.60
C ALA A 430 19.73 13.27 11.89
N THR A 431 19.64 13.45 10.57
CA THR A 431 18.70 12.63 9.75
C THR A 431 19.18 12.48 8.28
N GLU A 432 20.28 11.75 8.06
CA GLU A 432 20.75 11.37 6.71
C GLU A 432 20.84 9.84 6.52
N ILE A 433 20.04 9.07 7.28
CA ILE A 433 20.06 7.59 7.22
C ILE A 433 18.74 7.00 6.69
N SER A 434 17.65 7.76 6.65
CA SER A 434 16.56 7.41 5.73
C SER A 434 16.99 7.87 4.35
N SER A 435 17.03 6.95 3.39
CA SER A 435 17.03 7.31 1.97
C SER A 435 15.94 8.35 1.75
N GLN A 436 16.31 9.62 1.64
CA GLN A 436 15.40 10.68 1.19
C GLN A 436 15.02 10.33 -0.25
N LYS A 437 14.00 9.48 -0.37
CA LYS A 437 13.24 9.19 -1.56
C LYS A 437 12.64 10.53 -1.99
N LYS A 438 13.37 11.20 -2.88
CA LYS A 438 13.14 12.59 -3.24
C LYS A 438 12.07 12.58 -4.31
N ILE A 439 10.95 13.23 -4.02
CA ILE A 439 9.85 13.45 -4.97
C ILE A 439 10.46 13.90 -6.31
N PRO A 440 10.02 13.31 -7.44
CA PRO A 440 10.55 13.66 -8.76
C PRO A 440 10.43 15.16 -9.02
N LYS A 441 11.45 15.75 -9.64
CA LYS A 441 11.37 17.16 -10.04
C LYS A 441 10.37 17.36 -11.17
N PRO A 442 9.70 18.52 -11.25
CA PRO A 442 8.92 18.89 -12.42
C PRO A 442 9.74 18.81 -13.71
N SER A 443 9.13 18.27 -14.76
CA SER A 443 9.67 18.25 -16.12
C SER A 443 9.29 19.50 -16.92
N ILE A 444 8.26 20.24 -16.48
CA ILE A 444 7.77 21.46 -17.12
C ILE A 444 8.23 22.67 -16.31
N ALA A 445 8.68 23.72 -17.00
CA ALA A 445 9.02 24.99 -16.36
C ALA A 445 7.76 25.70 -15.84
N PHE A 446 7.83 26.27 -14.63
CA PHE A 446 6.76 27.02 -13.95
C PHE A 446 5.94 27.93 -14.89
N GLY A 447 6.60 28.77 -15.70
CA GLY A 447 5.93 29.73 -16.58
C GLY A 447 5.15 29.12 -17.76
N ARG A 448 5.24 27.81 -18.00
CA ARG A 448 4.51 27.13 -19.09
C ARG A 448 3.31 26.33 -18.60
N VAL A 449 3.17 26.12 -17.30
CA VAL A 449 2.15 25.24 -16.71
C VAL A 449 0.75 25.70 -17.06
N ILE A 450 0.46 27.00 -16.93
CA ILE A 450 -0.86 27.57 -17.21
C ILE A 450 -1.28 27.29 -18.66
N ALA A 451 -0.40 27.59 -19.63
CA ALA A 451 -0.69 27.35 -21.04
C ALA A 451 -0.85 25.85 -21.37
N SER A 452 -0.02 24.99 -20.77
CA SER A 452 -0.16 23.54 -20.90
C SER A 452 -1.45 23.03 -20.25
N MET A 453 -1.89 23.64 -19.14
CA MET A 453 -3.14 23.30 -18.47
C MET A 453 -4.34 23.62 -19.33
N SER A 454 -4.37 24.79 -19.98
CA SER A 454 -5.46 25.15 -20.90
C SER A 454 -5.62 24.11 -22.02
N CYS A 455 -4.52 23.68 -22.64
CA CYS A 455 -4.57 22.62 -23.66
C CYS A 455 -4.98 21.26 -23.08
N PHE A 456 -4.51 20.94 -21.86
CA PHE A 456 -4.89 19.71 -21.16
C PHE A 456 -6.39 19.65 -20.87
N MET A 457 -7.01 20.77 -20.49
CA MET A 457 -8.45 20.86 -20.25
C MET A 457 -9.28 20.55 -21.49
N GLU A 458 -8.77 20.82 -22.70
CA GLU A 458 -9.47 20.53 -23.96
C GLU A 458 -9.34 19.06 -24.40
N GLN A 459 -8.51 18.24 -23.73
CA GLN A 459 -8.28 16.86 -24.15
C GLN A 459 -9.54 16.00 -23.96
N PRO A 460 -10.03 15.32 -25.02
CA PRO A 460 -11.23 14.47 -24.91
C PRO A 460 -11.09 13.32 -23.90
N VAL A 461 -9.86 12.82 -23.69
CA VAL A 461 -9.58 11.78 -22.69
C VAL A 461 -9.86 12.28 -21.26
N LEU A 462 -9.43 13.50 -20.95
CA LEU A 462 -9.71 14.13 -19.65
C LEU A 462 -11.21 14.39 -19.49
N GLN A 463 -11.87 14.91 -20.53
CA GLN A 463 -13.32 15.15 -20.51
C GLN A 463 -14.11 13.87 -20.22
N ASN A 464 -13.71 12.75 -20.83
CA ASN A 464 -14.27 11.43 -20.52
C ASN A 464 -14.03 11.01 -19.06
N ALA A 465 -12.84 11.25 -18.52
CA ALA A 465 -12.51 10.93 -17.12
C ALA A 465 -13.33 11.76 -16.14
N LYS A 466 -13.48 13.06 -16.40
CA LYS A 466 -14.33 13.97 -15.63
C LYS A 466 -15.79 13.52 -15.68
N ALA A 467 -16.32 13.23 -16.87
CA ALA A 467 -17.70 12.75 -17.03
C ALA A 467 -18.00 11.48 -16.22
N LEU A 468 -17.15 10.45 -16.32
CA LEU A 468 -17.28 9.24 -15.50
C LEU A 468 -17.20 9.56 -14.01
N THR A 469 -16.24 10.37 -13.60
CA THR A 469 -16.04 10.75 -12.19
C THR A 469 -17.25 11.49 -11.63
N HIS A 470 -17.78 12.46 -12.37
CA HIS A 470 -18.92 13.27 -11.94
C HIS A 470 -20.20 12.45 -11.86
N GLU A 471 -20.48 11.59 -12.84
CA GLU A 471 -21.68 10.74 -12.82
C GLU A 471 -21.67 9.75 -11.65
N VAL A 472 -20.52 9.12 -11.38
CA VAL A 472 -20.34 8.25 -10.21
C VAL A 472 -20.51 9.03 -8.90
N PHE A 473 -19.94 10.23 -8.83
CA PHE A 473 -20.05 11.07 -7.64
C PHE A 473 -21.50 11.54 -7.41
N ILE A 474 -22.24 11.88 -8.47
CA ILE A 474 -23.67 12.22 -8.39
C ILE A 474 -24.48 11.06 -7.81
N VAL A 475 -24.24 9.81 -8.24
CA VAL A 475 -24.93 8.64 -7.66
C VAL A 475 -24.70 8.56 -6.16
N ALA A 476 -23.47 8.77 -5.68
CA ALA A 476 -23.17 8.81 -4.25
C ALA A 476 -23.89 9.98 -3.54
N LEU A 477 -23.86 11.18 -4.12
CA LEU A 477 -24.51 12.39 -3.57
C LEU A 477 -26.04 12.32 -3.55
N GLN A 478 -26.67 11.50 -4.40
CA GLN A 478 -28.13 11.33 -4.41
C GLN A 478 -28.62 10.46 -3.25
N ARG A 479 -27.74 9.69 -2.60
CA ARG A 479 -28.07 8.82 -1.48
C ARG A 479 -28.10 9.59 -0.15
N LEU A 480 -29.04 10.53 -0.04
CA LEU A 480 -29.20 11.40 1.13
C LEU A 480 -29.45 10.57 2.40
N GLY A 481 -28.62 10.78 3.42
CA GLY A 481 -28.71 10.07 4.71
C GLY A 481 -28.07 8.69 4.75
N ASP A 482 -27.49 8.19 3.65
CA ASP A 482 -26.72 6.94 3.64
C ASP A 482 -25.30 7.19 4.16
N GLU A 483 -25.00 6.77 5.40
CA GLU A 483 -23.66 6.95 5.97
C GLU A 483 -22.56 6.17 5.21
N ASN A 484 -22.91 5.16 4.42
CA ASN A 484 -21.93 4.33 3.74
C ASN A 484 -21.27 5.06 2.57
N VAL A 485 -21.94 6.06 1.96
CA VAL A 485 -21.35 6.85 0.87
C VAL A 485 -20.38 7.92 1.35
N LEU A 486 -20.35 8.21 2.66
CA LEU A 486 -19.60 9.35 3.20
C LEU A 486 -18.09 9.22 2.99
N SER A 487 -17.52 8.03 2.97
CA SER A 487 -16.07 7.86 2.74
C SER A 487 -15.70 8.22 1.30
N HIS A 488 -16.53 7.80 0.33
CA HIS A 488 -16.41 8.20 -1.07
C HIS A 488 -16.57 9.73 -1.21
N VAL A 489 -17.61 10.30 -0.60
CA VAL A 489 -17.86 11.75 -0.66
C VAL A 489 -16.73 12.55 -0.02
N ASN A 490 -16.20 12.10 1.11
CA ASN A 490 -15.05 12.71 1.78
C ASN A 490 -13.82 12.75 0.86
N VAL A 491 -13.46 11.63 0.24
CA VAL A 491 -12.32 11.55 -0.70
C VAL A 491 -12.54 12.44 -1.92
N MET A 492 -13.74 12.45 -2.50
CA MET A 492 -14.06 13.28 -3.66
C MET A 492 -14.00 14.78 -3.33
N LEU A 493 -14.56 15.21 -2.19
CA LEU A 493 -14.48 16.61 -1.75
C LEU A 493 -13.05 17.01 -1.36
N ALA A 494 -12.27 16.11 -0.75
CA ALA A 494 -10.86 16.35 -0.48
C ALA A 494 -10.07 16.55 -1.78
N PHE A 495 -10.32 15.73 -2.80
CA PHE A 495 -9.72 15.91 -4.13
C PHE A 495 -10.16 17.22 -4.78
N THR A 496 -11.46 17.56 -4.74
CA THR A 496 -11.97 18.85 -5.23
C THR A 496 -11.29 20.02 -4.53
N ALA A 497 -11.12 19.97 -3.20
CA ALA A 497 -10.41 20.98 -2.44
C ALA A 497 -8.93 21.08 -2.83
N SER A 498 -8.23 19.95 -2.98
CA SER A 498 -6.83 19.94 -3.45
C SER A 498 -6.65 20.58 -4.82
N ILE A 499 -7.63 20.41 -5.73
CA ILE A 499 -7.61 21.01 -7.06
C ILE A 499 -7.99 22.49 -7.02
N ALA A 500 -9.03 22.84 -6.25
CA ALA A 500 -9.53 24.20 -6.08
C ALA A 500 -8.48 25.13 -5.45
N PHE A 501 -7.73 24.63 -4.47
CA PHE A 501 -6.78 25.42 -3.69
C PHE A 501 -5.39 25.49 -4.33
N ASN A 502 -5.20 24.84 -5.48
CA ASN A 502 -3.98 24.90 -6.24
C ASN A 502 -4.14 25.90 -7.40
N GLU A 503 -3.23 26.88 -7.44
CA GLU A 503 -3.25 28.03 -8.35
C GLU A 503 -3.22 27.67 -9.85
N TYR A 504 -2.75 26.46 -10.19
CA TYR A 504 -2.65 25.99 -11.57
C TYR A 504 -3.84 25.16 -12.01
N THR A 505 -4.65 24.65 -11.08
CA THR A 505 -5.63 23.59 -11.36
C THR A 505 -7.07 23.96 -11.04
N SER A 506 -7.32 25.12 -10.42
CA SER A 506 -8.66 25.54 -9.95
C SER A 506 -9.75 25.45 -11.02
N ASP A 507 -9.43 25.74 -12.28
CA ASP A 507 -10.40 25.71 -13.37
C ASP A 507 -10.97 24.31 -13.65
N LEU A 508 -10.22 23.25 -13.29
CA LEU A 508 -10.62 21.86 -13.52
C LEU A 508 -11.88 21.44 -12.75
N VAL A 509 -12.23 22.14 -11.67
CA VAL A 509 -13.42 21.82 -10.86
C VAL A 509 -14.65 22.67 -11.20
N SER A 510 -14.58 23.50 -12.25
CA SER A 510 -15.69 24.39 -12.64
C SER A 510 -16.98 23.64 -12.99
N ASP A 511 -16.86 22.45 -13.58
CA ASP A 511 -17.94 21.58 -14.02
C ASP A 511 -18.26 20.43 -13.03
N MET A 512 -17.73 20.50 -11.80
CA MET A 512 -18.16 19.61 -10.73
C MET A 512 -19.68 19.73 -10.51
N PRO A 513 -20.35 18.67 -10.00
CA PRO A 513 -21.79 18.66 -9.78
C PRO A 513 -22.20 19.50 -8.56
N TRP A 514 -21.92 20.81 -8.56
CA TRP A 514 -22.10 21.73 -7.45
C TRP A 514 -23.51 21.76 -6.88
N THR A 515 -24.54 21.62 -7.74
CA THR A 515 -25.94 21.49 -7.31
C THR A 515 -26.18 20.24 -6.47
N ALA A 516 -25.62 19.10 -6.88
CA ALA A 516 -25.74 17.86 -6.12
C ALA A 516 -24.93 17.94 -4.82
N ILE A 517 -23.74 18.55 -4.86
CA ILE A 517 -22.89 18.78 -3.68
C ILE A 517 -23.63 19.64 -2.65
N ALA A 518 -24.15 20.81 -3.05
CA ALA A 518 -24.89 21.70 -2.16
C ALA A 518 -26.14 21.03 -1.58
N THR A 519 -26.87 20.25 -2.39
CA THR A 519 -28.04 19.47 -1.93
C THR A 519 -27.66 18.44 -0.87
N PHE A 520 -26.58 17.69 -1.11
CA PHE A 520 -26.09 16.68 -0.16
C PHE A 520 -25.61 17.32 1.15
N LEU A 521 -24.81 18.38 1.06
CA LEU A 521 -24.34 19.13 2.23
C LEU A 521 -25.50 19.69 3.05
N ASN A 522 -26.52 20.28 2.41
CA ASN A 522 -27.72 20.77 3.10
C ASN A 522 -28.50 19.65 3.81
N ALA A 523 -28.59 18.46 3.21
CA ALA A 523 -29.21 17.30 3.84
C ALA A 523 -28.41 16.84 5.07
N LEU A 524 -27.07 16.86 4.99
CA LEU A 524 -26.20 16.57 6.13
C LEU A 524 -26.35 17.59 7.26
N VAL A 525 -26.34 18.91 6.95
CA VAL A 525 -26.57 19.97 7.93
C VAL A 525 -27.89 19.75 8.66
N LYS A 526 -28.98 19.49 7.92
CA LYS A 526 -30.29 19.21 8.50
C LYS A 526 -30.27 18.01 9.44
N THR A 527 -29.58 16.93 9.05
CA THR A 527 -29.47 15.70 9.84
C THR A 527 -28.69 15.94 11.13
N GLU A 528 -27.58 16.68 11.06
CA GLU A 528 -26.78 17.06 12.23
C GLU A 528 -27.54 17.97 13.20
N ILE A 529 -28.27 18.97 12.70
CA ILE A 529 -29.13 19.84 13.54
C ILE A 529 -30.20 19.01 14.27
N GLN A 530 -30.81 18.04 13.59
CA GLN A 530 -31.81 17.16 14.18
C GLN A 530 -31.21 16.25 15.27
N ALA A 531 -30.06 15.62 14.99
CA ALA A 531 -29.37 14.76 15.94
C ALA A 531 -28.94 15.53 17.21
N ARG A 532 -28.54 16.79 17.06
CA ARG A 532 -28.15 17.68 18.17
C ARG A 532 -29.31 18.08 19.04
N SER A 533 -30.44 18.41 18.43
CA SER A 533 -31.67 18.80 19.13
C SER A 533 -32.20 17.68 20.03
N GLN A 534 -31.88 16.42 19.71
CA GLN A 534 -32.28 15.25 20.49
C GLN A 534 -31.28 14.86 21.59
N SER A 535 -30.06 15.41 21.58
CA SER A 535 -29.05 15.13 22.60
C SER A 535 -29.15 16.11 23.79
N HIS A 536 -29.32 15.59 25.01
CA HIS A 536 -29.36 16.41 26.24
C HIS A 536 -28.02 17.02 26.65
N THR A 537 -26.94 16.71 25.93
CA THR A 537 -25.63 17.36 26.04
C THR A 537 -25.59 18.57 25.12
N GLN A 538 -25.17 19.74 25.62
CA GLN A 538 -24.92 20.93 24.80
C GLN A 538 -23.83 20.67 23.74
N LEU A 539 -24.21 20.07 22.62
CA LEU A 539 -23.41 20.07 21.41
C LEU A 539 -23.40 21.51 20.89
N GLY A 540 -22.21 22.09 20.70
CA GLY A 540 -22.04 23.46 20.20
C GLY A 540 -22.79 23.73 18.88
N ASN A 541 -22.99 25.02 18.58
CA ASN A 541 -23.69 25.50 17.38
C ASN A 541 -23.14 24.80 16.11
N ILE A 542 -24.03 24.45 15.19
CA ILE A 542 -23.69 23.81 13.91
C ILE A 542 -22.69 24.66 13.12
N ASP A 543 -22.85 25.98 13.12
CA ASP A 543 -21.95 26.89 12.41
C ASP A 543 -20.53 26.78 12.95
N THR A 544 -20.36 26.69 14.28
CA THR A 544 -19.04 26.54 14.91
C THR A 544 -18.29 25.30 14.45
N ILE A 545 -19.01 24.24 14.06
CA ILE A 545 -18.39 23.01 13.55
C ILE A 545 -18.08 23.10 12.08
N ILE A 546 -18.96 23.71 11.31
CA ILE A 546 -18.83 23.87 9.87
C ILE A 546 -17.68 24.85 9.55
N THR A 547 -17.61 25.97 10.29
CA THR A 547 -16.60 27.02 10.08
C THR A 547 -15.24 26.72 10.68
N SER A 548 -15.14 25.68 11.51
CA SER A 548 -13.85 25.24 12.04
C SER A 548 -12.97 24.64 10.95
N SER A 549 -11.65 24.75 11.12
CA SER A 549 -10.66 24.19 10.19
C SER A 549 -10.92 22.72 9.89
N VAL A 550 -10.69 22.30 8.64
CA VAL A 550 -10.87 20.93 8.15
C VAL A 550 -10.13 19.93 9.04
N PHE A 551 -8.89 20.27 9.40
CA PHE A 551 -8.05 19.52 10.34
C PHE A 551 -7.80 20.34 11.61
N PRO A 552 -7.82 19.73 12.79
CA PRO A 552 -7.42 20.39 14.04
C PRO A 552 -5.93 20.70 14.12
N ASP A 553 -5.64 21.76 14.86
CA ASP A 553 -4.29 22.11 15.28
C ASP A 553 -3.79 21.20 16.42
N ASP A 554 -2.49 21.29 16.73
CA ASP A 554 -1.84 20.51 17.78
C ASP A 554 -2.54 20.76 19.14
N GLY A 555 -3.14 19.70 19.71
CA GLY A 555 -3.87 19.74 20.98
C GLY A 555 -5.37 20.02 20.88
N GLU A 556 -5.88 20.41 19.71
CA GLU A 556 -7.31 20.60 19.49
C GLU A 556 -8.02 19.31 19.05
N ARG A 557 -9.30 19.19 19.40
CA ARG A 557 -10.19 18.09 18.96
C ARG A 557 -9.46 16.74 19.00
N VAL A 558 -8.85 16.42 20.15
CA VAL A 558 -7.97 15.24 20.35
C VAL A 558 -8.64 13.92 20.00
N SER A 559 -9.97 13.87 20.08
CA SER A 559 -10.78 12.71 19.68
C SER A 559 -10.96 12.53 18.17
N GLU A 560 -10.61 13.53 17.36
CA GLU A 560 -10.63 13.45 15.90
C GLU A 560 -9.37 12.76 15.38
N LEU A 561 -9.46 11.46 15.13
CA LEU A 561 -8.35 10.67 14.59
C LEU A 561 -8.42 10.60 13.07
N PRO A 562 -7.30 10.28 12.38
CA PRO A 562 -7.31 9.94 10.96
C PRO A 562 -8.39 8.92 10.64
N LEU A 563 -9.15 9.21 9.60
CA LEU A 563 -10.22 8.32 9.12
C LEU A 563 -9.61 7.16 8.33
N PRO A 564 -10.29 6.00 8.23
CA PRO A 564 -9.81 4.88 7.40
C PRO A 564 -9.43 5.30 5.98
N GLU A 565 -10.24 6.17 5.36
CA GLU A 565 -9.99 6.70 4.03
C GLU A 565 -8.76 7.62 3.92
N ASP A 566 -8.30 8.22 5.02
CA ASP A 566 -7.06 9.02 5.04
C ASP A 566 -5.86 8.10 4.81
N TYR A 567 -5.85 6.91 5.42
CA TYR A 567 -4.80 5.90 5.19
C TYR A 567 -4.88 5.28 3.78
N LEU A 568 -6.09 5.17 3.22
CA LEU A 568 -6.30 4.67 1.87
C LEU A 568 -5.90 5.67 0.77
N THR A 569 -5.70 6.94 1.11
CA THR A 569 -5.35 8.02 0.15
C THR A 569 -4.01 8.69 0.41
N ARG A 570 -3.41 8.55 1.60
CA ARG A 570 -2.11 9.18 1.92
C ARG A 570 -1.00 8.82 0.95
N GLY A 571 -0.16 9.80 0.62
CA GLY A 571 0.98 9.61 -0.29
C GLY A 571 0.61 9.63 -1.78
N LEU A 572 -0.68 9.74 -2.12
CA LEU A 572 -1.09 10.17 -3.45
C LEU A 572 -0.66 11.62 -3.68
N ILE A 573 -0.24 11.95 -4.91
CA ILE A 573 0.35 13.24 -5.23
C ILE A 573 -0.57 14.42 -4.88
N TRP A 574 -1.88 14.28 -5.12
CA TRP A 574 -2.89 15.30 -4.81
C TRP A 574 -3.21 15.42 -3.31
N THR A 575 -2.82 14.43 -2.50
CA THR A 575 -2.97 14.47 -1.02
C THR A 575 -1.75 15.01 -0.30
N HIS A 576 -0.61 15.19 -1.00
CA HIS A 576 0.66 15.49 -0.34
C HIS A 576 0.62 16.81 0.43
N GLY A 577 -0.04 17.83 -0.13
CA GLY A 577 -0.29 19.11 0.55
C GLY A 577 -1.61 19.20 1.32
N TYR A 578 -2.41 18.13 1.33
CA TYR A 578 -3.75 18.12 1.94
C TYR A 578 -3.70 17.77 3.43
N PHE A 579 -2.93 16.73 3.80
CA PHE A 579 -2.85 16.29 5.20
C PHE A 579 -1.81 17.11 5.98
N PRO A 580 -2.13 17.55 7.22
CA PRO A 580 -1.12 18.12 8.12
C PRO A 580 0.03 17.14 8.38
N LYS A 581 1.25 17.65 8.56
CA LYS A 581 2.48 16.83 8.71
C LYS A 581 2.38 15.76 9.83
N LYS A 582 1.74 16.10 10.95
CA LYS A 582 1.55 15.20 12.11
C LYS A 582 0.18 14.51 12.15
N TRP A 583 -0.60 14.57 11.06
CA TRP A 583 -1.97 14.05 11.06
C TRP A 583 -2.02 12.57 11.42
N PHE A 584 -1.13 11.77 10.81
CA PHE A 584 -1.08 10.33 11.00
C PHE A 584 -0.42 9.89 12.31
N ASP A 585 0.25 10.79 13.04
CA ASP A 585 0.86 10.51 14.34
C ASP A 585 -0.20 10.43 15.47
N ARG A 586 -1.46 10.80 15.19
CA ARG A 586 -2.52 10.86 16.19
C ARG A 586 -3.08 9.49 16.56
N GLU A 587 -3.00 8.50 15.68
CA GLU A 587 -3.42 7.12 15.93
C GLU A 587 -2.22 6.18 15.86
N HIS A 588 -1.90 5.58 17.01
CA HIS A 588 -0.71 4.74 17.20
C HIS A 588 -1.05 3.25 17.04
N ASP A 589 -2.33 2.88 17.16
CA ASP A 589 -2.78 1.51 17.08
C ASP A 589 -3.20 1.17 15.65
N GLU A 590 -2.35 0.39 14.96
CA GLU A 590 -2.57 0.01 13.57
C GLU A 590 -3.84 -0.82 13.39
N GLU A 591 -4.19 -1.66 14.38
CA GLU A 591 -5.35 -2.53 14.33
C GLU A 591 -6.65 -1.74 14.46
N LYS A 592 -6.62 -0.58 15.13
CA LYS A 592 -7.78 0.30 15.29
C LYS A 592 -8.06 1.19 14.09
N ARG A 593 -7.11 1.39 13.17
CA ARG A 593 -7.24 2.28 12.00
C ARG A 593 -8.47 1.96 11.13
N TYR A 594 -8.85 0.69 11.06
CA TYR A 594 -9.96 0.21 10.23
C TYR A 594 -11.21 -0.16 11.03
N ILE A 595 -11.21 0.06 12.35
CA ILE A 595 -12.36 -0.21 13.21
C ILE A 595 -13.22 1.05 13.32
N GLU A 596 -14.36 1.05 12.62
CA GLU A 596 -15.30 2.16 12.69
C GLU A 596 -16.17 2.11 13.95
N ALA A 597 -15.82 2.95 14.93
CA ALA A 597 -16.70 3.27 16.05
C ALA A 597 -17.75 4.32 15.64
N ALA A 598 -18.81 4.51 16.43
CA ALA A 598 -19.83 5.55 16.18
C ALA A 598 -19.23 6.96 16.03
N ARG A 599 -18.13 7.24 16.73
CA ARG A 599 -17.38 8.51 16.59
C ARG A 599 -16.78 8.71 15.19
N THR A 600 -16.43 7.63 14.49
CA THR A 600 -15.82 7.69 13.15
C THR A 600 -16.80 8.24 12.14
N ALA A 601 -18.06 7.77 12.17
CA ALA A 601 -19.13 8.29 11.31
C ALA A 601 -19.40 9.78 11.54
N ARG A 602 -19.38 10.21 12.81
CA ARG A 602 -19.54 11.63 13.16
C ARG A 602 -18.37 12.49 12.73
N ASN A 603 -17.13 12.05 12.96
CA ASN A 603 -15.93 12.77 12.52
C ASN A 603 -15.90 12.92 11.00
N ARG A 604 -16.30 11.87 10.27
CA ARG A 604 -16.44 11.89 8.82
C ARG A 604 -17.50 12.88 8.35
N THR A 605 -18.67 12.91 8.98
CA THR A 605 -19.74 13.87 8.68
C THR A 605 -19.25 15.31 8.89
N ASN A 606 -18.60 15.58 10.02
CA ASN A 606 -18.02 16.90 10.31
C ASN A 606 -16.95 17.27 9.26
N ARG A 607 -16.07 16.33 8.87
CA ARG A 607 -15.04 16.56 7.85
C ARG A 607 -15.64 16.91 6.50
N VAL A 608 -16.69 16.20 6.06
CA VAL A 608 -17.42 16.48 4.82
C VAL A 608 -18.03 17.88 4.84
N LEU A 609 -18.68 18.27 5.94
CA LEU A 609 -19.26 19.60 6.09
C LEU A 609 -18.20 20.72 6.07
N ARG A 610 -17.07 20.52 6.77
CA ARG A 610 -15.96 21.48 6.78
C ARG A 610 -15.28 21.60 5.42
N LEU A 611 -15.15 20.50 4.67
CA LEU A 611 -14.67 20.55 3.29
C LEU A 611 -15.63 21.34 2.40
N GLY A 612 -16.94 21.12 2.55
CA GLY A 612 -17.97 21.92 1.87
C GLY A 612 -17.87 23.40 2.19
N TYR A 613 -17.64 23.76 3.46
CA TYR A 613 -17.45 25.14 3.90
C TYR A 613 -16.14 25.75 3.36
N ALA A 614 -15.03 25.04 3.46
CA ALA A 614 -13.75 25.50 2.93
C ALA A 614 -13.82 25.79 1.42
N LEU A 615 -14.57 25.00 0.65
CA LEU A 615 -14.86 25.28 -0.76
C LEU A 615 -15.79 26.50 -0.95
N ALA A 616 -16.71 26.73 -0.01
CA ALA A 616 -17.61 27.88 -0.02
C ALA A 616 -16.92 29.20 0.33
N GLU A 617 -15.84 29.18 1.10
CA GLU A 617 -15.05 30.38 1.44
C GLU A 617 -14.41 31.05 0.21
N TYR A 618 -14.18 30.29 -0.87
CA TYR A 618 -13.69 30.83 -2.13
C TYR A 618 -14.74 31.67 -2.86
N ASN A 619 -16.02 31.56 -2.46
CA ASN A 619 -17.16 32.30 -3.01
C ASN A 619 -17.21 32.29 -4.55
N TYR A 620 -16.84 31.14 -5.13
CA TYR A 620 -16.77 30.97 -6.58
C TYR A 620 -17.73 29.89 -7.11
N TRP A 621 -17.82 28.73 -6.44
CA TRP A 621 -18.71 27.66 -6.91
C TRP A 621 -19.97 27.51 -6.06
N ILE A 622 -19.79 27.61 -4.76
CA ILE A 622 -20.85 27.55 -3.75
C ILE A 622 -20.58 28.62 -2.69
N SER A 623 -21.61 29.00 -1.94
CA SER A 623 -21.49 29.85 -0.74
C SER A 623 -22.29 29.24 0.40
N TYR A 624 -21.93 29.57 1.63
CA TYR A 624 -22.63 29.14 2.84
C TYR A 624 -23.23 30.37 3.55
N ASP A 625 -24.52 30.29 3.86
CA ASP A 625 -25.26 31.32 4.57
C ASP A 625 -25.44 30.89 6.04
N ASN A 626 -24.84 31.66 6.95
CA ASN A 626 -24.86 31.41 8.39
C ASN A 626 -26.24 31.62 9.03
N ASP A 627 -27.10 32.45 8.44
CA ASP A 627 -28.43 32.75 9.00
C ASP A 627 -29.43 31.65 8.63
N THR A 628 -29.30 31.10 7.41
CA THR A 628 -30.18 30.04 6.93
C THR A 628 -29.60 28.63 7.10
N HIS A 629 -28.33 28.53 7.51
CA HIS A 629 -27.53 27.30 7.58
C HIS A 629 -27.54 26.50 6.27
N LYS A 630 -27.44 27.18 5.12
CA LYS A 630 -27.55 26.54 3.80
C LYS A 630 -26.40 26.87 2.87
N PHE A 631 -25.99 25.84 2.14
CA PHE A 631 -25.16 25.96 0.95
C PHE A 631 -26.03 26.32 -0.26
N ARG A 632 -25.59 27.29 -1.06
CA ARG A 632 -26.17 27.66 -2.35
C ARG A 632 -25.11 27.61 -3.44
N VAL A 633 -25.51 27.26 -4.67
CA VAL A 633 -24.66 27.34 -5.85
C VAL A 633 -24.60 28.78 -6.31
N LEU A 634 -23.42 29.25 -6.69
CA LEU A 634 -23.21 30.59 -7.24
C LEU A 634 -23.31 30.52 -8.76
N GLY A 635 -24.04 31.46 -9.35
CA GLY A 635 -24.11 31.66 -10.78
C GLY A 635 -23.05 32.65 -11.28
N PRO A 636 -22.84 32.75 -12.62
CA PRO A 636 -21.90 33.70 -13.21
C PRO A 636 -22.16 35.16 -12.83
N ASP A 637 -23.42 35.50 -12.52
CA ASP A 637 -23.85 36.84 -12.12
C ASP A 637 -23.57 37.17 -10.64
N ASP A 638 -23.26 36.16 -9.81
CA ASP A 638 -23.02 36.33 -8.37
C ASP A 638 -21.57 36.75 -8.05
N HIS A 639 -20.68 36.79 -9.05
CA HIS A 639 -19.26 37.20 -8.89
C HIS A 639 -19.02 38.72 -8.97
N ARG A 640 -20.09 39.53 -8.95
CA ARG A 640 -20.00 40.98 -8.95
C ARG A 640 -20.16 41.53 -7.54
N GLU A 641 -19.10 41.45 -6.74
CA GLU A 641 -18.87 42.35 -5.60
C GLU A 641 -17.40 42.37 -5.19
#